data_AF-A0A1A7QBW7-F1
#
_entry.id   AF-A0A1A7QBW7-F1
#
_cell.length_a   1.000
_cell.length_b   1.000
_cell.length_c   1.000
_cell.angle_alpha   90.00
_cell.angle_beta   90.00
_cell.angle_gamma   90.00
#
_symmetry.space_group_name_H-M   'P 1'
#
loop_
_entity.id
_entity.type
_entity.pdbx_description
1 polymer ?
#
loop_
_entity_poly.entity_id
_entity_poly.type
_entity_poly.pdbx_seq_one_letter_code
_entity_poly.pdbx_strand_id
1 'polypeptide(L)'
;GNITYQAKHIETHPTAKLIAGGTFTHTAQGEQVTIPAYHSAGNALNLIAEETISSHGKHLASTQITAQAKQLDFSQSGFLAYQADLTATQNNLVLDQSHLELKNTLHLSTPTHLSSQQANLQAAHIFTTASSLDNRLGTWINRDQQPFNLRLLKGINNQQGQIFTQGSFNLFAQEINNQQGLLFAKGHLTLNSQQTRINNQQGVINTEGQLDLQSGELINDLGLIQSLAAMTIDTHQQRLSNQATKQSSRQQGIISFDKLTVKTDELINQNGFIASHQNQQITATQITNSNGVMQSDNAQHLISLSTLNNTQGQIVASNNLLLDTDDLNNYKGLIVTENGQLTLQGRGQLTNWQGNLLSHGDATISVLGLDNAQQGLISSAANLVIDTHQSLLRNEQGMLFAQQSLYLDSGELNNQQGFIHGQTGITINTHNHTLNNQQTQHQGITSQGDIHLQALSSLNNQQGNLSTKGNLVIQSEQIDNQQGNLVSQQQLTLTGNTLDNRQGTIQAQQNIEITANRGINNQAITTQGSVIQSGATLTLITNQLNNQDTKATTAIPTQGLLGHQLTLSSKQLDNQRGGIYTIDQLSASVAQDIHNQQGEILSLGNVNLQGDSLTLHNQQGIIESGQNLRLVLQQFNDEGNIKSHQDALIELQKDLILTQPFVVAGHLVIKTIGDFINQTQLITGKGLQITAKQIENPINSEFTSPNTQLTANSLTNRGLIDGTQNAIYVNTLNNLGTGRIYGDELAIQANVLNNQPEHSNNEVHTATIAARKNLHLGVGTLTNSDHALILSLGDLTIGGQIDANQRAIGQADFVDNGSATIEALGNGKINTKRLWNHDLHLITGEDHQDQRISEYA
;
A
#
# COMPACT_ATOMS: atom_id res chain seq x y z
N GLY A 1 52.44 -8.86 -79.31
CA GLY A 1 52.38 -7.40 -79.46
C GLY A 1 51.04 -6.89 -78.99
N ASN A 2 50.88 -5.57 -78.95
CA ASN A 2 49.58 -4.92 -78.77
C ASN A 2 48.67 -5.21 -79.96
N ILE A 3 47.37 -5.41 -79.73
CA ILE A 3 46.37 -5.68 -80.77
C ILE A 3 45.25 -4.65 -80.64
N THR A 4 44.89 -4.01 -81.75
CA THR A 4 43.77 -3.06 -81.81
C THR A 4 42.80 -3.48 -82.91
N TYR A 5 41.54 -3.67 -82.56
CA TYR A 5 40.41 -3.84 -83.47
C TYR A 5 39.61 -2.54 -83.51
N GLN A 6 39.45 -1.97 -84.71
CA GLN A 6 38.70 -0.73 -84.91
C GLN A 6 37.70 -0.92 -86.05
N ALA A 7 36.40 -0.72 -85.78
CA ALA A 7 35.33 -0.91 -86.76
C ALA A 7 34.08 -0.10 -86.38
N LYS A 8 33.05 -0.07 -87.23
CA LYS A 8 31.75 0.49 -86.83
C LYS A 8 31.04 -0.40 -85.80
N HIS A 9 31.12 -1.72 -86.03
CA HIS A 9 30.60 -2.78 -85.17
C HIS A 9 31.70 -3.85 -85.01
N ILE A 10 31.88 -4.39 -83.81
CA ILE A 10 32.75 -5.54 -83.56
C ILE A 10 31.90 -6.67 -83.01
N GLU A 11 31.91 -7.83 -83.68
CA GLU A 11 31.16 -9.02 -83.28
C GLU A 11 32.11 -10.21 -83.16
N THR A 12 32.01 -10.98 -82.07
CA THR A 12 32.81 -12.21 -81.89
C THR A 12 31.93 -13.38 -81.48
N HIS A 13 32.24 -14.55 -82.04
CA HIS A 13 31.58 -15.80 -81.68
C HIS A 13 31.95 -16.21 -80.24
N PRO A 14 31.09 -16.90 -79.47
CA PRO A 14 31.40 -17.32 -78.09
C PRO A 14 32.67 -18.18 -77.94
N THR A 15 33.12 -18.85 -79.00
CA THR A 15 34.36 -19.64 -79.02
C THR A 15 35.61 -18.84 -79.40
N ALA A 16 35.46 -17.56 -79.76
CA ALA A 16 36.57 -16.71 -80.17
C ALA A 16 37.56 -16.49 -79.02
N LYS A 17 38.84 -16.39 -79.36
CA LYS A 17 39.91 -16.02 -78.43
C LYS A 17 40.64 -14.80 -78.97
N LEU A 18 40.52 -13.66 -78.28
CA LEU A 18 41.23 -12.43 -78.60
C LEU A 18 42.38 -12.29 -77.60
N ILE A 19 43.61 -12.38 -78.10
CA ILE A 19 44.80 -12.51 -77.26
C ILE A 19 45.86 -11.47 -77.64
N ALA A 20 46.31 -10.68 -76.67
CA ALA A 20 47.47 -9.80 -76.78
C ALA A 20 48.60 -10.27 -75.85
N GLY A 21 49.77 -10.56 -76.44
CA GLY A 21 50.96 -10.96 -75.67
C GLY A 21 51.01 -12.42 -75.21
N GLY A 22 50.17 -13.30 -75.75
CA GLY A 22 50.21 -14.75 -75.48
C GLY A 22 50.98 -15.57 -76.52
N THR A 23 51.43 -16.76 -76.11
CA THR A 23 52.00 -17.79 -76.99
C THR A 23 51.01 -18.91 -77.20
N PHE A 24 50.75 -19.25 -78.46
CA PHE A 24 49.88 -20.38 -78.83
C PHE A 24 50.70 -21.65 -78.95
N THR A 25 50.30 -22.69 -78.22
CA THR A 25 50.85 -24.04 -78.36
C THR A 25 49.74 -24.94 -78.87
N HIS A 26 49.91 -25.48 -80.07
CA HIS A 26 49.00 -26.48 -80.62
C HIS A 26 49.29 -27.83 -79.96
N THR A 27 48.28 -28.40 -79.30
CA THR A 27 48.37 -29.75 -78.70
C THR A 27 47.32 -30.66 -79.32
N ALA A 28 47.47 -31.99 -79.17
CA ALA A 28 46.47 -32.96 -79.61
C ALA A 28 45.10 -32.81 -78.90
N GLN A 29 45.04 -32.02 -77.82
CA GLN A 29 43.84 -31.68 -77.04
C GLN A 29 43.27 -30.30 -77.40
N GLY A 30 43.85 -29.61 -78.40
CA GLY A 30 43.47 -28.27 -78.84
C GLY A 30 44.56 -27.21 -78.61
N GLU A 31 44.25 -25.96 -78.98
CA GLU A 31 45.13 -24.81 -78.76
C GLU A 31 45.18 -24.40 -77.28
N GLN A 32 46.36 -24.53 -76.67
CA GLN A 32 46.68 -23.93 -75.37
C GLN A 32 47.29 -22.54 -75.56
N VAL A 33 46.88 -21.60 -74.72
CA VAL A 33 47.37 -20.22 -74.74
C VAL A 33 48.05 -19.95 -73.41
N THR A 34 49.33 -19.63 -73.46
CA THR A 34 50.10 -19.21 -72.28
C THR A 34 50.32 -17.71 -72.37
N ILE A 35 50.03 -16.98 -71.29
CA ILE A 35 50.35 -15.56 -71.17
C ILE A 35 51.44 -15.43 -70.11
N PRO A 36 52.53 -14.68 -70.36
CA PRO A 36 53.50 -14.32 -69.33
C PRO A 36 52.80 -13.70 -68.11
N ALA A 37 53.48 -13.68 -66.95
CA ALA A 37 52.89 -13.11 -65.73
C ALA A 37 52.20 -11.75 -66.00
N TYR A 38 50.93 -11.62 -65.60
CA TYR A 38 50.15 -10.39 -65.77
C TYR A 38 50.81 -9.23 -65.03
N HIS A 39 51.24 -8.18 -65.74
CA HIS A 39 52.03 -7.08 -65.18
C HIS A 39 51.73 -5.75 -65.88
N SER A 40 52.17 -4.63 -65.30
CA SER A 40 51.90 -3.27 -65.79
C SER A 40 52.59 -2.90 -67.11
N ALA A 41 53.69 -3.57 -67.50
CA ALA A 41 54.51 -3.24 -68.67
C ALA A 41 54.37 -4.19 -69.88
N GLY A 42 53.20 -4.80 -70.08
CA GLY A 42 52.95 -5.84 -71.09
C GLY A 42 52.09 -5.35 -72.25
N ASN A 43 51.53 -6.30 -73.00
CA ASN A 43 50.75 -6.05 -74.20
C ASN A 43 49.25 -5.83 -73.89
N ALA A 44 48.63 -4.92 -74.64
CA ALA A 44 47.24 -4.52 -74.55
C ALA A 44 46.39 -5.02 -75.72
N LEU A 45 45.11 -5.24 -75.44
CA LEU A 45 44.06 -5.60 -76.39
C LEU A 45 43.02 -4.46 -76.40
N ASN A 46 42.85 -3.79 -77.53
CA ASN A 46 41.91 -2.68 -77.68
C ASN A 46 40.80 -3.04 -78.67
N LEU A 47 39.54 -2.87 -78.29
CA LEU A 47 38.36 -2.99 -79.13
C LEU A 47 37.67 -1.63 -79.15
N ILE A 48 37.65 -0.95 -80.29
CA ILE A 48 37.06 0.39 -80.44
C ILE A 48 36.02 0.33 -81.55
N ALA A 49 34.75 0.58 -81.22
CA ALA A 49 33.67 0.63 -82.19
C ALA A 49 32.85 1.93 -82.11
N GLU A 50 32.29 2.38 -83.24
CA GLU A 50 31.44 3.58 -83.26
C GLU A 50 30.06 3.31 -82.63
N GLU A 51 29.49 2.14 -82.89
CA GLU A 51 28.13 1.78 -82.47
C GLU A 51 28.14 0.68 -81.40
N THR A 52 28.54 -0.54 -81.76
CA THR A 52 28.41 -1.69 -80.86
C THR A 52 29.66 -2.56 -80.82
N ILE A 53 29.94 -3.10 -79.63
CA ILE A 53 30.80 -4.29 -79.47
C ILE A 53 29.91 -5.38 -78.86
N SER A 54 29.74 -6.49 -79.59
CA SER A 54 29.06 -7.70 -79.13
C SER A 54 30.06 -8.86 -79.15
N SER A 55 30.77 -9.08 -78.06
CA SER A 55 31.90 -10.00 -78.01
C SER A 55 31.76 -11.01 -76.88
N HIS A 56 31.42 -12.24 -77.24
CA HIS A 56 31.09 -13.31 -76.28
C HIS A 56 32.26 -14.29 -76.05
N GLY A 57 33.43 -14.02 -76.65
CA GLY A 57 34.61 -14.87 -76.57
C GLY A 57 35.49 -14.66 -75.31
N LYS A 58 36.68 -15.27 -75.31
CA LYS A 58 37.71 -15.03 -74.30
C LYS A 58 38.64 -13.90 -74.73
N HIS A 59 38.85 -12.94 -73.85
CA HIS A 59 39.71 -11.76 -74.00
C HIS A 59 40.88 -11.90 -73.04
N LEU A 60 42.09 -11.99 -73.57
CA LEU A 60 43.26 -12.13 -72.74
C LEU A 60 44.35 -11.14 -73.13
N ALA A 61 44.91 -10.44 -72.14
CA ALA A 61 46.01 -9.52 -72.35
C ALA A 61 46.99 -9.59 -71.18
N SER A 62 48.29 -9.56 -71.47
CA SER A 62 49.31 -9.49 -70.40
C SER A 62 49.22 -8.21 -69.55
N THR A 63 48.59 -7.14 -70.05
CA THR A 63 48.37 -5.89 -69.32
C THR A 63 46.92 -5.41 -69.35
N GLN A 64 46.47 -4.77 -70.44
CA GLN A 64 45.20 -4.05 -70.45
C GLN A 64 44.26 -4.57 -71.53
N ILE A 65 42.98 -4.69 -71.19
CA ILE A 65 41.90 -4.86 -72.16
C ILE A 65 41.06 -3.59 -72.17
N THR A 66 40.96 -2.91 -73.30
CA THR A 66 40.14 -1.70 -73.45
C THR A 66 39.02 -1.97 -74.43
N ALA A 67 37.77 -1.66 -74.06
CA ALA A 67 36.62 -1.72 -74.95
C ALA A 67 35.85 -0.40 -74.90
N GLN A 68 35.60 0.21 -76.07
CA GLN A 68 34.84 1.46 -76.16
C GLN A 68 33.89 1.46 -77.35
N ALA A 69 32.60 1.68 -77.09
CA ALA A 69 31.56 1.88 -78.11
C ALA A 69 30.34 2.59 -77.52
N LYS A 70 29.29 2.90 -78.31
CA LYS A 70 28.03 3.42 -77.74
C LYS A 70 27.35 2.37 -76.86
N GLN A 71 27.41 1.09 -77.25
CA GLN A 71 26.90 -0.04 -76.49
C GLN A 71 27.94 -1.16 -76.42
N LEU A 72 28.07 -1.78 -75.25
CA LEU A 72 28.94 -2.93 -75.03
C LEU A 72 28.12 -4.13 -74.55
N ASP A 73 28.27 -5.26 -75.23
CA ASP A 73 27.77 -6.56 -74.81
C ASP A 73 28.93 -7.56 -74.79
N PHE A 74 29.32 -7.94 -73.57
CA PHE A 74 30.29 -8.96 -73.26
C PHE A 74 29.65 -10.09 -72.45
N SER A 75 28.36 -10.36 -72.67
CA SER A 75 27.71 -11.50 -72.06
C SER A 75 28.42 -12.81 -72.43
N GLN A 76 28.45 -13.77 -71.50
CA GLN A 76 29.09 -15.09 -71.65
C GLN A 76 30.60 -15.06 -71.96
N SER A 77 31.24 -13.90 -71.83
CA SER A 77 32.64 -13.71 -72.15
C SER A 77 33.58 -14.06 -70.98
N GLY A 78 34.86 -14.25 -71.30
CA GLY A 78 35.92 -14.36 -70.29
C GLY A 78 36.95 -13.25 -70.44
N PHE A 79 37.41 -12.66 -69.33
CA PHE A 79 38.53 -11.71 -69.32
C PHE A 79 39.61 -12.17 -68.34
N LEU A 80 40.85 -12.13 -68.80
CA LEU A 80 42.02 -12.35 -67.95
C LEU A 80 43.12 -11.37 -68.33
N ALA A 81 43.39 -10.41 -67.44
CA ALA A 81 44.37 -9.36 -67.66
C ALA A 81 44.91 -8.75 -66.36
N TYR A 82 45.92 -7.89 -66.46
CA TYR A 82 46.32 -7.06 -65.33
C TYR A 82 45.22 -6.03 -65.00
N GLN A 83 44.65 -5.37 -66.02
CA GLN A 83 43.53 -4.43 -65.86
C GLN A 83 42.59 -4.43 -67.07
N ALA A 84 41.37 -3.90 -66.90
CA ALA A 84 40.44 -3.71 -68.01
C ALA A 84 39.59 -2.45 -67.87
N ASP A 85 39.36 -1.77 -69.00
CA ASP A 85 38.54 -0.56 -69.11
C ASP A 85 37.41 -0.79 -70.13
N LEU A 86 36.17 -0.90 -69.66
CA LEU A 86 34.99 -1.16 -70.49
C LEU A 86 34.06 0.05 -70.43
N THR A 87 33.96 0.80 -71.53
CA THR A 87 33.22 2.07 -71.62
C THR A 87 32.15 2.04 -72.71
N ALA A 88 30.88 1.97 -72.31
CA ALA A 88 29.73 2.27 -73.17
C ALA A 88 29.42 3.77 -73.10
N THR A 89 29.49 4.49 -74.21
CA THR A 89 29.41 5.96 -74.22
C THR A 89 27.98 6.52 -74.25
N GLN A 90 26.97 5.72 -74.62
CA GLN A 90 25.57 6.17 -74.73
C GLN A 90 24.55 5.20 -74.12
N ASN A 91 24.76 3.90 -74.27
CA ASN A 91 23.81 2.84 -73.93
C ASN A 91 24.41 1.89 -72.89
N ASN A 92 23.83 0.69 -72.78
CA ASN A 92 24.12 -0.28 -71.74
C ASN A 92 25.51 -0.91 -71.89
N LEU A 93 26.03 -1.36 -70.74
CA LEU A 93 27.14 -2.29 -70.64
C LEU A 93 26.60 -3.61 -70.08
N VAL A 94 26.63 -4.67 -70.89
CA VAL A 94 26.10 -5.99 -70.54
C VAL A 94 27.26 -6.96 -70.33
N LEU A 95 27.32 -7.55 -69.13
CA LEU A 95 28.34 -8.50 -68.67
C LEU A 95 27.70 -9.81 -68.19
N ASP A 96 26.47 -10.10 -68.59
CA ASP A 96 25.71 -11.23 -68.04
C ASP A 96 26.43 -12.56 -68.30
N GLN A 97 26.52 -13.44 -67.30
CA GLN A 97 27.19 -14.74 -67.36
C GLN A 97 28.69 -14.66 -67.73
N SER A 98 29.30 -13.49 -67.59
CA SER A 98 30.74 -13.31 -67.88
C SER A 98 31.62 -13.68 -66.69
N HIS A 99 32.89 -13.98 -66.97
CA HIS A 99 33.91 -14.22 -65.95
C HIS A 99 35.10 -13.29 -66.17
N LEU A 100 35.24 -12.29 -65.31
CA LEU A 100 36.29 -11.27 -65.39
C LEU A 100 37.23 -11.43 -64.18
N GLU A 101 38.45 -11.89 -64.43
CA GLU A 101 39.50 -11.99 -63.41
C GLU A 101 40.65 -11.04 -63.75
N LEU A 102 40.68 -9.87 -63.11
CA LEU A 102 41.69 -8.83 -63.30
C LEU A 102 42.64 -8.83 -62.11
N LYS A 103 43.96 -8.65 -62.32
CA LYS A 103 44.92 -8.62 -61.19
C LYS A 103 44.96 -7.28 -60.46
N ASN A 104 44.64 -6.18 -61.14
CA ASN A 104 44.71 -4.80 -60.65
C ASN A 104 43.34 -4.12 -60.71
N THR A 105 43.03 -3.38 -61.78
CA THR A 105 41.79 -2.58 -61.85
C THR A 105 40.81 -3.09 -62.88
N LEU A 106 39.52 -2.93 -62.60
CA LEU A 106 38.42 -3.08 -63.55
C LEU A 106 37.61 -1.78 -63.56
N HIS A 107 37.63 -1.05 -64.67
CA HIS A 107 36.80 0.14 -64.86
C HIS A 107 35.59 -0.21 -65.73
N LEU A 108 34.39 0.00 -65.21
CA LEU A 108 33.11 -0.19 -65.88
C LEU A 108 32.41 1.16 -65.98
N SER A 109 32.06 1.59 -67.20
CA SER A 109 31.40 2.88 -67.40
C SER A 109 30.28 2.79 -68.42
N THR A 110 29.10 3.26 -68.03
CA THR A 110 27.93 3.46 -68.89
C THR A 110 27.10 4.61 -68.32
N PRO A 111 26.51 5.50 -69.15
CA PRO A 111 25.58 6.51 -68.64
C PRO A 111 24.23 5.91 -68.21
N THR A 112 23.92 4.67 -68.61
CA THR A 112 22.63 4.02 -68.39
C THR A 112 22.74 2.82 -67.45
N HIS A 113 22.58 1.61 -67.98
CA HIS A 113 22.40 0.38 -67.22
C HIS A 113 23.62 -0.53 -67.37
N LEU A 114 24.16 -0.95 -66.24
CA LEU A 114 25.15 -2.01 -66.14
C LEU A 114 24.44 -3.31 -65.73
N SER A 115 24.46 -4.33 -66.59
CA SER A 115 23.97 -5.66 -66.26
C SER A 115 25.15 -6.60 -66.05
N SER A 116 25.18 -7.29 -64.92
CA SER A 116 26.19 -8.30 -64.55
C SER A 116 25.51 -9.53 -63.94
N GLN A 117 24.36 -9.91 -64.50
CA GLN A 117 23.57 -11.03 -64.00
C GLN A 117 24.36 -12.32 -64.14
N GLN A 118 24.45 -13.12 -63.09
CA GLN A 118 25.25 -14.36 -63.07
C GLN A 118 26.73 -14.16 -63.45
N ALA A 119 27.24 -12.93 -63.43
CA ALA A 119 28.63 -12.63 -63.74
C ALA A 119 29.53 -12.90 -62.53
N ASN A 120 30.81 -13.16 -62.76
CA ASN A 120 31.82 -13.26 -61.71
C ASN A 120 32.94 -12.24 -62.01
N LEU A 121 32.91 -11.12 -61.30
CA LEU A 121 33.82 -9.99 -61.48
C LEU A 121 34.78 -9.90 -60.29
N GLN A 122 36.08 -10.02 -60.55
CA GLN A 122 37.09 -9.95 -59.51
C GLN A 122 38.28 -9.09 -59.93
N ALA A 123 38.61 -8.08 -59.13
CA ALA A 123 39.77 -7.21 -59.35
C ALA A 123 40.44 -6.85 -58.02
N ALA A 124 41.67 -6.30 -58.04
CA ALA A 124 42.18 -5.62 -56.85
C ALA A 124 41.27 -4.45 -56.49
N HIS A 125 40.89 -3.63 -57.47
CA HIS A 125 39.88 -2.60 -57.33
C HIS A 125 38.90 -2.58 -58.51
N ILE A 126 37.61 -2.35 -58.23
CA ILE A 126 36.58 -2.13 -59.26
C ILE A 126 36.14 -0.67 -59.19
N PHE A 127 36.17 0.02 -60.33
CA PHE A 127 35.59 1.35 -60.51
C PHE A 127 34.35 1.23 -61.38
N THR A 128 33.24 1.81 -60.92
CA THR A 128 31.97 1.73 -61.65
C THR A 128 31.32 3.11 -61.75
N THR A 129 30.92 3.48 -62.97
CA THR A 129 30.01 4.61 -63.22
C THR A 129 28.81 4.08 -64.00
N ALA A 130 27.63 4.11 -63.40
CA ALA A 130 26.37 3.67 -64.00
C ALA A 130 25.17 4.41 -63.40
N SER A 131 24.06 4.51 -64.13
CA SER A 131 22.80 4.97 -63.54
C SER A 131 22.11 3.87 -62.74
N SER A 132 22.19 2.60 -63.17
CA SER A 132 21.65 1.44 -62.45
C SER A 132 22.51 0.20 -62.65
N LEU A 133 22.44 -0.73 -61.70
CA LEU A 133 23.17 -2.00 -61.71
C LEU A 133 22.19 -3.18 -61.49
N ASP A 134 22.25 -4.19 -62.35
CA ASP A 134 21.63 -5.50 -62.12
C ASP A 134 22.72 -6.55 -61.88
N ASN A 135 22.88 -6.98 -60.62
CA ASN A 135 23.82 -8.01 -60.18
C ASN A 135 23.08 -9.27 -59.71
N ARG A 136 21.89 -9.57 -60.26
CA ARG A 136 21.16 -10.79 -59.88
C ARG A 136 22.01 -12.03 -60.08
N LEU A 137 22.13 -12.87 -59.05
CA LEU A 137 22.96 -14.08 -59.05
C LEU A 137 24.46 -13.84 -59.37
N GLY A 138 24.91 -12.59 -59.47
CA GLY A 138 26.28 -12.23 -59.81
C GLY A 138 27.16 -12.12 -58.57
N THR A 139 28.48 -12.11 -58.77
CA THR A 139 29.50 -12.01 -57.72
C THR A 139 30.50 -10.92 -58.07
N TRP A 140 30.65 -9.93 -57.20
CA TRP A 140 31.67 -8.88 -57.30
C TRP A 140 32.62 -8.97 -56.12
N ILE A 141 33.92 -9.09 -56.39
CA ILE A 141 34.97 -9.20 -55.36
C ILE A 141 36.01 -8.10 -55.60
N ASN A 142 36.02 -7.11 -54.70
CA ASN A 142 37.05 -6.09 -54.59
C ASN A 142 38.08 -6.53 -53.54
N ARG A 143 39.31 -6.83 -53.98
CA ARG A 143 40.32 -7.54 -53.16
C ARG A 143 41.28 -6.62 -52.40
N ASP A 144 41.31 -5.33 -52.69
CA ASP A 144 42.14 -4.37 -51.97
C ASP A 144 41.39 -3.68 -50.82
N GLN A 145 42.12 -2.95 -50.00
CA GLN A 145 41.58 -2.24 -48.83
C GLN A 145 41.10 -0.82 -49.17
N GLN A 146 41.13 -0.41 -50.44
CA GLN A 146 40.67 0.93 -50.82
C GLN A 146 39.14 1.00 -50.71
N PRO A 147 38.57 2.18 -50.39
CA PRO A 147 37.12 2.35 -50.37
C PRO A 147 36.49 2.05 -51.74
N PHE A 148 35.59 1.08 -51.79
CA PHE A 148 34.77 0.81 -52.97
C PHE A 148 33.57 1.76 -52.96
N ASN A 149 33.50 2.64 -53.96
CA ASN A 149 32.44 3.64 -54.07
C ASN A 149 31.52 3.28 -55.24
N LEU A 150 30.27 2.96 -54.94
CA LEU A 150 29.24 2.66 -55.94
C LEU A 150 28.12 3.70 -55.82
N ARG A 151 28.13 4.67 -56.75
CA ARG A 151 27.11 5.73 -56.81
C ARG A 151 26.26 5.54 -58.05
N LEU A 152 24.99 5.20 -57.83
CA LEU A 152 23.99 4.93 -58.86
C LEU A 152 22.88 5.98 -58.76
N LEU A 153 22.45 6.53 -59.89
CA LEU A 153 21.36 7.52 -59.90
C LEU A 153 19.99 6.89 -59.62
N LYS A 154 19.79 5.64 -60.06
CA LYS A 154 18.54 4.89 -59.92
C LYS A 154 18.69 3.81 -58.85
N GLY A 155 19.04 2.58 -59.19
CA GLY A 155 19.02 1.50 -58.21
C GLY A 155 20.01 0.39 -58.51
N ILE A 156 20.18 -0.48 -57.51
CA ILE A 156 20.87 -1.74 -57.61
C ILE A 156 19.90 -2.89 -57.34
N ASN A 157 19.91 -3.89 -58.21
CA ASN A 157 19.29 -5.19 -57.97
C ASN A 157 20.37 -6.23 -57.69
N ASN A 158 20.61 -6.51 -56.42
CA ASN A 158 21.54 -7.54 -55.93
C ASN A 158 20.80 -8.81 -55.46
N GLN A 159 19.61 -9.09 -56.01
CA GLN A 159 18.84 -10.26 -55.58
C GLN A 159 19.60 -11.56 -55.85
N GLN A 160 19.81 -12.38 -54.82
CA GLN A 160 20.67 -13.58 -54.83
C GLN A 160 22.13 -13.31 -55.27
N GLY A 161 22.53 -12.04 -55.41
CA GLY A 161 23.86 -11.61 -55.81
C GLY A 161 24.76 -11.38 -54.60
N GLN A 162 26.06 -11.24 -54.86
CA GLN A 162 27.09 -11.04 -53.84
C GLN A 162 28.00 -9.88 -54.22
N ILE A 163 28.21 -8.96 -53.28
CA ILE A 163 29.23 -7.91 -53.38
C ILE A 163 30.08 -7.98 -52.12
N PHE A 164 31.37 -8.24 -52.32
CA PHE A 164 32.36 -8.40 -51.25
C PHE A 164 33.50 -7.39 -51.45
N THR A 165 33.87 -6.71 -50.36
CA THR A 165 34.98 -5.75 -50.34
C THR A 165 35.91 -6.00 -49.15
N GLN A 166 37.24 -5.98 -49.38
CA GLN A 166 38.22 -6.00 -48.28
C GLN A 166 38.42 -4.62 -47.64
N GLY A 167 38.04 -3.53 -48.33
CA GLY A 167 38.03 -2.16 -47.81
C GLY A 167 36.68 -1.72 -47.25
N SER A 168 36.48 -0.40 -47.17
CA SER A 168 35.16 0.18 -46.89
C SER A 168 34.27 0.13 -48.15
N PHE A 169 32.96 0.08 -47.99
CA PHE A 169 32.01 0.06 -49.10
C PHE A 169 30.97 1.16 -48.93
N ASN A 170 30.92 2.08 -49.88
CA ASN A 170 29.95 3.16 -49.91
C ASN A 170 29.00 2.96 -51.09
N LEU A 171 27.74 2.66 -50.80
CA LEU A 171 26.69 2.45 -51.80
C LEU A 171 25.63 3.55 -51.67
N PHE A 172 25.53 4.38 -52.71
CA PHE A 172 24.52 5.43 -52.85
C PHE A 172 23.63 5.11 -54.04
N ALA A 173 22.33 4.89 -53.81
CA ALA A 173 21.34 4.62 -54.86
C ALA A 173 19.94 5.06 -54.40
N GLN A 174 18.99 5.29 -55.31
CA GLN A 174 17.57 5.49 -54.94
C GLN A 174 16.83 4.17 -54.66
N GLU A 175 17.35 3.01 -55.01
CA GLU A 175 16.77 1.74 -54.55
C GLU A 175 17.88 0.73 -54.36
N ILE A 176 17.86 0.03 -53.22
CA ILE A 176 18.80 -1.06 -52.93
C ILE A 176 17.98 -2.32 -52.68
N ASN A 177 17.91 -3.19 -53.69
CA ASN A 177 17.31 -4.51 -53.53
C ASN A 177 18.41 -5.55 -53.28
N ASN A 178 18.49 -6.05 -52.05
CA ASN A 178 19.40 -7.09 -51.59
C ASN A 178 18.64 -8.38 -51.18
N GLN A 179 17.47 -8.64 -51.77
CA GLN A 179 16.69 -9.84 -51.43
C GLN A 179 17.48 -11.13 -51.65
N GLN A 180 17.62 -11.96 -50.61
CA GLN A 180 18.46 -13.18 -50.66
C GLN A 180 19.92 -12.94 -51.09
N GLY A 181 20.38 -11.68 -51.12
CA GLY A 181 21.71 -11.27 -51.56
C GLY A 181 22.67 -11.04 -50.39
N LEU A 182 23.93 -10.75 -50.71
CA LEU A 182 24.98 -10.42 -49.76
C LEU A 182 25.63 -9.09 -50.14
N LEU A 183 25.64 -8.15 -49.18
CA LEU A 183 26.52 -6.98 -49.18
C LEU A 183 27.48 -7.12 -48.01
N PHE A 184 28.78 -7.20 -48.30
CA PHE A 184 29.82 -7.40 -47.29
C PHE A 184 30.98 -6.42 -47.44
N ALA A 185 31.41 -5.84 -46.31
CA ALA A 185 32.61 -5.02 -46.21
C ALA A 185 33.44 -5.36 -44.97
N LYS A 186 34.75 -5.58 -45.12
CA LYS A 186 35.62 -5.65 -43.93
C LYS A 186 35.84 -4.28 -43.28
N GLY A 187 35.85 -3.21 -44.08
CA GLY A 187 35.89 -1.84 -43.56
C GLY A 187 34.50 -1.31 -43.23
N HIS A 188 34.36 0.01 -43.13
CA HIS A 188 33.09 0.69 -42.92
C HIS A 188 32.10 0.42 -44.06
N LEU A 189 30.83 0.22 -43.74
CA LEU A 189 29.76 0.06 -44.74
C LEU A 189 28.79 1.24 -44.63
N THR A 190 28.73 2.06 -45.68
CA THR A 190 27.70 3.10 -45.83
C THR A 190 26.68 2.66 -46.88
N LEU A 191 25.42 2.58 -46.50
CA LEU A 191 24.29 2.36 -47.40
C LEU A 191 23.38 3.58 -47.35
N ASN A 192 23.19 4.27 -48.47
CA ASN A 192 22.31 5.43 -48.54
C ASN A 192 21.34 5.28 -49.71
N SER A 193 20.05 5.16 -49.36
CA SER A 193 18.95 5.00 -50.31
C SER A 193 18.35 6.35 -50.77
N GLN A 194 18.85 7.49 -50.31
CA GLN A 194 18.26 8.82 -50.55
C GLN A 194 16.78 8.91 -50.10
N GLN A 195 16.46 8.36 -48.91
CA GLN A 195 15.13 8.38 -48.28
C GLN A 195 14.03 7.56 -49.00
N THR A 196 14.43 6.58 -49.82
CA THR A 196 13.51 5.69 -50.54
C THR A 196 13.41 4.30 -49.89
N ARG A 197 13.89 3.20 -50.50
CA ARG A 197 13.73 1.84 -50.02
C ARG A 197 15.04 1.05 -50.05
N ILE A 198 15.33 0.36 -48.95
CA ILE A 198 16.28 -0.74 -48.87
C ILE A 198 15.51 -2.02 -48.55
N ASN A 199 15.62 -3.02 -49.42
CA ASN A 199 14.99 -4.32 -49.22
C ASN A 199 16.06 -5.39 -49.03
N ASN A 200 16.24 -5.81 -47.80
CA ASN A 200 17.13 -6.87 -47.35
C ASN A 200 16.36 -8.16 -46.96
N GLN A 201 15.17 -8.37 -47.48
CA GLN A 201 14.37 -9.55 -47.12
C GLN A 201 15.12 -10.85 -47.46
N GLN A 202 15.30 -11.72 -46.47
CA GLN A 202 16.14 -12.94 -46.55
C GLN A 202 17.60 -12.68 -46.97
N GLY A 203 18.04 -11.42 -47.03
CA GLY A 203 19.39 -11.01 -47.43
C GLY A 203 20.32 -10.83 -46.24
N VAL A 204 21.58 -10.57 -46.54
CA VAL A 204 22.65 -10.30 -45.57
C VAL A 204 23.33 -8.99 -45.91
N ILE A 205 23.33 -8.07 -44.95
CA ILE A 205 24.15 -6.86 -44.91
C ILE A 205 25.09 -7.03 -43.72
N ASN A 206 26.40 -7.13 -43.97
CA ASN A 206 27.37 -7.41 -42.92
C ASN A 206 28.64 -6.56 -43.06
N THR A 207 29.19 -6.11 -41.94
CA THR A 207 30.47 -5.41 -41.90
C THR A 207 31.28 -5.73 -40.64
N GLU A 208 32.61 -5.84 -40.80
CA GLU A 208 33.54 -5.92 -39.65
C GLU A 208 33.84 -4.53 -39.05
N GLY A 209 33.46 -3.44 -39.73
CA GLY A 209 33.56 -2.06 -39.26
C GLY A 209 32.21 -1.47 -38.88
N GLN A 210 32.14 -0.13 -38.78
CA GLN A 210 30.89 0.59 -38.50
C GLN A 210 29.90 0.43 -39.68
N LEU A 211 28.61 0.34 -39.38
CA LEU A 211 27.53 0.38 -40.38
C LEU A 211 26.73 1.67 -40.25
N ASP A 212 26.68 2.47 -41.31
CA ASP A 212 25.77 3.61 -41.42
C ASP A 212 24.75 3.36 -42.53
N LEU A 213 23.48 3.20 -42.16
CA LEU A 213 22.37 2.92 -43.06
C LEU A 213 21.37 4.07 -43.03
N GLN A 214 21.25 4.78 -44.14
CA GLN A 214 20.28 5.84 -44.37
C GLN A 214 19.28 5.39 -45.44
N SER A 215 18.01 5.25 -45.09
CA SER A 215 16.95 4.80 -46.00
C SER A 215 15.69 5.64 -45.87
N GLY A 216 14.68 5.40 -46.71
CA GLY A 216 13.30 5.58 -46.28
C GLY A 216 12.86 4.26 -45.66
N GLU A 217 11.92 3.55 -46.30
CA GLU A 217 11.53 2.20 -45.89
C GLU A 217 12.71 1.22 -45.87
N LEU A 218 12.91 0.55 -44.73
CA LEU A 218 13.87 -0.55 -44.56
C LEU A 218 13.13 -1.85 -44.28
N ILE A 219 13.28 -2.84 -45.16
CA ILE A 219 12.70 -4.18 -45.00
C ILE A 219 13.83 -5.17 -44.72
N ASN A 220 13.89 -5.71 -43.51
CA ASN A 220 14.83 -6.74 -43.07
C ASN A 220 14.14 -8.07 -42.70
N ASP A 221 12.91 -8.29 -43.18
CA ASP A 221 12.15 -9.49 -42.83
C ASP A 221 12.91 -10.77 -43.22
N LEU A 222 13.06 -11.71 -42.27
CA LEU A 222 13.89 -12.92 -42.42
C LEU A 222 15.36 -12.65 -42.81
N GLY A 223 15.84 -11.40 -42.77
CA GLY A 223 17.18 -10.98 -43.15
C GLY A 223 18.13 -10.84 -41.97
N LEU A 224 19.38 -10.52 -42.28
CA LEU A 224 20.43 -10.16 -41.31
C LEU A 224 21.04 -8.81 -41.67
N ILE A 225 21.07 -7.90 -40.70
CA ILE A 225 21.90 -6.69 -40.71
C ILE A 225 22.84 -6.80 -39.51
N GLN A 226 24.14 -6.87 -39.77
CA GLN A 226 25.16 -7.08 -38.74
C GLN A 226 26.35 -6.13 -38.88
N SER A 227 26.86 -5.66 -37.74
CA SER A 227 28.13 -4.93 -37.66
C SER A 227 28.93 -5.41 -36.46
N LEU A 228 30.24 -5.64 -36.63
CA LEU A 228 31.14 -5.92 -35.51
C LEU A 228 31.52 -4.66 -34.70
N ALA A 229 31.15 -3.47 -35.18
CA ALA A 229 31.33 -2.19 -34.50
C ALA A 229 29.98 -1.47 -34.37
N ALA A 230 30.01 -0.15 -34.20
CA ALA A 230 28.80 0.66 -34.03
C ALA A 230 27.90 0.59 -35.29
N MET A 231 26.60 0.62 -35.06
CA MET A 231 25.58 0.62 -36.11
C MET A 231 24.62 1.79 -35.93
N THR A 232 24.43 2.55 -37.01
CA THR A 232 23.41 3.61 -37.11
C THR A 232 22.45 3.29 -38.23
N ILE A 233 21.15 3.27 -37.92
CA ILE A 233 20.05 3.15 -38.89
C ILE A 233 19.17 4.38 -38.77
N ASP A 234 18.96 5.08 -39.88
CA ASP A 234 18.03 6.22 -39.97
C ASP A 234 17.12 6.03 -41.20
N THR A 235 15.82 5.83 -40.96
CA THR A 235 14.81 5.70 -42.02
C THR A 235 14.16 7.04 -42.38
N HIS A 236 14.63 8.15 -41.80
CA HIS A 236 14.12 9.49 -42.04
C HIS A 236 12.59 9.60 -41.86
N GLN A 237 12.10 9.08 -40.74
CA GLN A 237 10.67 9.03 -40.40
C GLN A 237 9.85 8.14 -41.35
N GLN A 238 10.42 7.01 -41.80
CA GLN A 238 9.69 5.97 -42.52
C GLN A 238 9.69 4.66 -41.74
N ARG A 239 9.17 3.60 -42.33
CA ARG A 239 9.00 2.30 -41.69
C ARG A 239 10.28 1.46 -41.67
N LEU A 240 10.57 0.83 -40.54
CA LEU A 240 11.53 -0.26 -40.39
C LEU A 240 10.79 -1.55 -40.07
N SER A 241 10.90 -2.55 -40.95
CA SER A 241 10.36 -3.90 -40.73
C SER A 241 11.49 -4.90 -40.45
N ASN A 242 11.42 -5.59 -39.31
CA ASN A 242 12.34 -6.65 -38.89
C ASN A 242 11.55 -7.86 -38.40
N GLN A 243 10.75 -8.46 -39.29
CA GLN A 243 9.83 -9.53 -38.91
C GLN A 243 10.43 -10.94 -39.09
N ALA A 244 9.99 -11.86 -38.23
CA ALA A 244 10.34 -13.29 -38.28
C ALA A 244 11.86 -13.57 -38.24
N THR A 245 12.65 -12.68 -37.65
CA THR A 245 14.10 -12.82 -37.50
C THR A 245 14.54 -13.44 -36.17
N LYS A 246 13.59 -13.71 -35.26
CA LYS A 246 13.82 -14.44 -34.01
C LYS A 246 13.94 -15.94 -34.28
N GLN A 247 15.15 -16.40 -34.62
CA GLN A 247 15.51 -17.81 -34.77
C GLN A 247 16.46 -18.27 -33.66
N SER A 248 16.45 -19.57 -33.33
CA SER A 248 17.34 -20.15 -32.31
C SER A 248 18.82 -19.97 -32.62
N SER A 249 19.20 -19.85 -33.90
CA SER A 249 20.59 -19.69 -34.33
C SER A 249 21.15 -18.28 -34.20
N ARG A 250 20.32 -17.25 -33.89
CA ARG A 250 20.71 -15.82 -33.90
C ARG A 250 21.44 -15.37 -35.18
N GLN A 251 21.12 -15.98 -36.32
CA GLN A 251 21.69 -15.68 -37.64
C GLN A 251 20.86 -14.67 -38.45
N GLN A 252 19.82 -14.10 -37.85
CA GLN A 252 18.90 -13.14 -38.46
C GLN A 252 18.63 -12.01 -37.46
N GLY A 253 18.16 -10.88 -37.98
CA GLY A 253 17.77 -9.71 -37.20
C GLY A 253 18.68 -8.52 -37.45
N ILE A 254 18.69 -7.60 -36.50
CA ILE A 254 19.55 -6.42 -36.50
C ILE A 254 20.48 -6.55 -35.30
N ILE A 255 21.77 -6.73 -35.54
CA ILE A 255 22.75 -7.11 -34.49
C ILE A 255 23.98 -6.22 -34.60
N SER A 256 24.25 -5.41 -33.58
CA SER A 256 25.53 -4.70 -33.42
C SER A 256 26.35 -5.33 -32.30
N PHE A 257 27.63 -5.63 -32.56
CA PHE A 257 28.56 -6.05 -31.50
C PHE A 257 29.17 -4.87 -30.72
N ASP A 258 28.65 -3.66 -30.93
CA ASP A 258 28.97 -2.44 -30.19
C ASP A 258 27.66 -1.67 -29.93
N LYS A 259 27.65 -0.34 -30.08
CA LYS A 259 26.47 0.52 -29.93
C LYS A 259 25.52 0.40 -31.14
N LEU A 260 24.23 0.26 -30.86
CA LEU A 260 23.16 0.36 -31.87
C LEU A 260 22.35 1.65 -31.67
N THR A 261 22.19 2.44 -32.74
CA THR A 261 21.26 3.58 -32.79
C THR A 261 20.28 3.42 -33.96
N VAL A 262 18.98 3.42 -33.68
CA VAL A 262 17.92 3.35 -34.69
C VAL A 262 17.02 4.57 -34.57
N LYS A 263 16.76 5.24 -35.70
CA LYS A 263 15.76 6.31 -35.82
C LYS A 263 14.79 5.96 -36.94
N THR A 264 13.51 5.91 -36.61
CA THR A 264 12.46 5.51 -37.56
C THR A 264 11.14 6.18 -37.21
N ASP A 265 10.11 6.08 -38.06
CA ASP A 265 8.74 6.46 -37.66
C ASP A 265 8.02 5.26 -37.04
N GLU A 266 7.89 4.18 -37.80
CA GLU A 266 7.33 2.92 -37.33
C GLU A 266 8.44 1.86 -37.24
N LEU A 267 8.56 1.19 -36.10
CA LEU A 267 9.39 0.01 -35.92
C LEU A 267 8.52 -1.24 -35.73
N ILE A 268 8.60 -2.19 -36.67
CA ILE A 268 7.91 -3.47 -36.59
C ILE A 268 8.92 -4.59 -36.32
N ASN A 269 8.99 -5.06 -35.08
CA ASN A 269 9.84 -6.17 -34.62
C ASN A 269 9.02 -7.42 -34.25
N GLN A 270 7.96 -7.72 -35.02
CA GLN A 270 7.08 -8.85 -34.76
C GLN A 270 7.79 -10.18 -35.01
N ASN A 271 7.87 -11.05 -33.99
CA ASN A 271 8.72 -12.25 -34.02
C ASN A 271 10.17 -11.92 -34.47
N GLY A 272 10.63 -10.70 -34.18
CA GLY A 272 11.92 -10.20 -34.63
C GLY A 272 12.98 -10.22 -33.51
N PHE A 273 14.23 -10.06 -33.91
CA PHE A 273 15.38 -9.95 -33.01
C PHE A 273 16.19 -8.68 -33.32
N ILE A 274 16.34 -7.82 -32.32
CA ILE A 274 17.20 -6.62 -32.37
C ILE A 274 18.11 -6.66 -31.14
N ALA A 275 19.42 -6.60 -31.33
CA ALA A 275 20.38 -6.73 -30.25
C ALA A 275 21.59 -5.80 -30.40
N SER A 276 22.17 -5.40 -29.26
CA SER A 276 23.48 -4.76 -29.20
C SER A 276 24.32 -5.25 -28.02
N HIS A 277 25.65 -5.36 -28.21
CA HIS A 277 26.56 -5.75 -27.13
C HIS A 277 27.01 -4.56 -26.26
N GLN A 278 26.75 -3.32 -26.70
CA GLN A 278 26.87 -2.11 -25.89
C GLN A 278 25.51 -1.39 -25.84
N ASN A 279 25.50 -0.07 -25.68
CA ASN A 279 24.28 0.70 -25.53
C ASN A 279 23.37 0.58 -26.77
N GLN A 280 22.08 0.37 -26.53
CA GLN A 280 21.04 0.39 -27.55
C GLN A 280 20.17 1.63 -27.38
N GLN A 281 20.04 2.42 -28.44
CA GLN A 281 19.05 3.50 -28.48
C GLN A 281 18.15 3.32 -29.70
N ILE A 282 16.84 3.26 -29.48
CA ILE A 282 15.84 3.18 -30.54
C ILE A 282 14.87 4.33 -30.35
N THR A 283 14.66 5.12 -31.39
CA THR A 283 13.71 6.23 -31.42
C THR A 283 12.73 6.00 -32.56
N ALA A 284 11.45 5.89 -32.22
CA ALA A 284 10.36 5.75 -33.16
C ALA A 284 9.12 6.55 -32.71
N THR A 285 8.19 6.81 -33.63
CA THR A 285 6.85 7.25 -33.26
C THR A 285 6.08 6.08 -32.63
N GLN A 286 6.17 4.89 -33.23
CA GLN A 286 5.53 3.67 -32.72
C GLN A 286 6.51 2.50 -32.75
N ILE A 287 6.51 1.69 -31.68
CA ILE A 287 7.32 0.49 -31.58
C ILE A 287 6.41 -0.72 -31.35
N THR A 288 6.43 -1.67 -32.28
CA THR A 288 5.73 -2.96 -32.14
C THR A 288 6.73 -4.10 -31.96
N ASN A 289 6.84 -4.62 -30.75
CA ASN A 289 7.71 -5.73 -30.34
C ASN A 289 6.92 -7.03 -30.06
N SER A 290 5.76 -7.24 -30.70
CA SER A 290 4.92 -8.39 -30.38
C SER A 290 5.60 -9.73 -30.69
N ASN A 291 5.72 -10.61 -29.69
CA ASN A 291 6.53 -11.86 -29.76
C ASN A 291 8.02 -11.67 -30.11
N GLY A 292 8.48 -10.42 -30.23
CA GLY A 292 9.86 -10.05 -30.56
C GLY A 292 10.79 -10.04 -29.37
N VAL A 293 12.05 -9.72 -29.63
CA VAL A 293 13.09 -9.49 -28.62
C VAL A 293 13.87 -8.24 -29.01
N MET A 294 14.02 -7.32 -28.06
CA MET A 294 14.94 -6.18 -28.12
C MET A 294 15.88 -6.27 -26.92
N GLN A 295 17.17 -6.53 -27.16
CA GLN A 295 18.15 -6.79 -26.11
C GLN A 295 19.36 -5.85 -26.19
N SER A 296 19.86 -5.41 -25.04
CA SER A 296 21.18 -4.78 -24.91
C SER A 296 21.98 -5.46 -23.80
N ASP A 297 23.24 -5.81 -24.08
CA ASP A 297 24.17 -6.33 -23.06
C ASP A 297 24.76 -5.19 -22.19
N ASN A 298 24.26 -3.96 -22.33
CA ASN A 298 24.58 -2.81 -21.48
C ASN A 298 23.31 -2.00 -21.16
N ALA A 299 23.25 -0.71 -21.52
CA ALA A 299 22.08 0.14 -21.29
C ALA A 299 21.19 0.21 -22.54
N GLN A 300 19.87 0.18 -22.32
CA GLN A 300 18.88 0.28 -23.38
C GLN A 300 17.98 1.50 -23.16
N HIS A 301 17.77 2.29 -24.21
CA HIS A 301 16.86 3.42 -24.21
C HIS A 301 15.91 3.32 -25.40
N LEU A 302 14.63 3.07 -25.12
CA LEU A 302 13.57 3.05 -26.12
C LEU A 302 12.74 4.31 -25.99
N ILE A 303 12.64 5.07 -27.08
CA ILE A 303 11.84 6.29 -27.19
C ILE A 303 10.73 6.01 -28.21
N SER A 304 9.49 6.03 -27.75
CA SER A 304 8.27 5.93 -28.55
C SER A 304 7.46 7.21 -28.38
N LEU A 305 7.18 7.95 -29.45
CA LEU A 305 6.38 9.20 -29.34
C LEU A 305 4.88 8.93 -29.17
N SER A 306 4.45 7.70 -29.39
CA SER A 306 3.09 7.19 -29.19
C SER A 306 3.18 5.84 -28.47
N THR A 307 2.68 4.75 -29.04
CA THR A 307 2.60 3.45 -28.35
C THR A 307 3.87 2.60 -28.47
N LEU A 308 4.35 2.08 -27.33
CA LEU A 308 5.26 0.95 -27.22
C LEU A 308 4.46 -0.33 -26.93
N ASN A 309 4.30 -1.19 -27.92
CA ASN A 309 3.64 -2.48 -27.79
C ASN A 309 4.66 -3.60 -27.59
N ASN A 310 4.68 -4.20 -26.40
CA ASN A 310 5.49 -5.35 -26.03
C ASN A 310 4.66 -6.62 -25.78
N THR A 311 3.52 -6.79 -26.46
CA THR A 311 2.63 -7.93 -26.21
C THR A 311 3.32 -9.26 -26.51
N GLN A 312 3.44 -10.16 -25.52
CA GLN A 312 4.21 -11.41 -25.62
C GLN A 312 5.69 -11.22 -26.04
N GLY A 313 6.17 -9.97 -26.05
CA GLY A 313 7.52 -9.59 -26.43
C GLY A 313 8.48 -9.59 -25.25
N GLN A 314 9.76 -9.37 -25.55
CA GLN A 314 10.81 -9.22 -24.54
C GLN A 314 11.62 -7.94 -24.81
N ILE A 315 11.79 -7.14 -23.76
CA ILE A 315 12.72 -6.00 -23.72
C ILE A 315 13.68 -6.25 -22.56
N VAL A 316 14.97 -6.36 -22.86
CA VAL A 316 16.00 -6.83 -21.93
C VAL A 316 17.21 -5.91 -21.97
N ALA A 317 17.59 -5.35 -20.82
CA ALA A 317 18.85 -4.64 -20.66
C ALA A 317 19.70 -5.31 -19.58
N SER A 318 20.97 -5.60 -19.83
CA SER A 318 21.84 -6.15 -18.79
C SER A 318 22.12 -5.14 -17.66
N ASN A 319 22.11 -3.83 -17.96
CA ASN A 319 22.24 -2.76 -16.98
C ASN A 319 20.94 -1.92 -16.93
N ASN A 320 21.01 -0.63 -17.25
CA ASN A 320 19.88 0.29 -17.09
C ASN A 320 18.93 0.23 -18.29
N LEU A 321 17.63 0.24 -18.01
CA LEU A 321 16.58 0.34 -19.02
C LEU A 321 15.79 1.64 -18.83
N LEU A 322 15.79 2.49 -19.86
CA LEU A 322 14.94 3.67 -19.94
C LEU A 322 13.89 3.48 -21.05
N LEU A 323 12.63 3.60 -20.68
CA LEU A 323 11.49 3.60 -21.59
C LEU A 323 10.84 4.99 -21.54
N ASP A 324 10.93 5.76 -22.62
CA ASP A 324 10.18 7.00 -22.82
C ASP A 324 9.08 6.71 -23.85
N THR A 325 7.81 6.75 -23.43
CA THR A 325 6.68 6.38 -24.29
C THR A 325 5.46 7.23 -23.99
N ASP A 326 4.46 7.23 -24.87
CA ASP A 326 3.12 7.70 -24.51
C ASP A 326 2.40 6.58 -23.76
N ASP A 327 1.87 5.60 -24.50
CA ASP A 327 1.28 4.37 -23.95
C ASP A 327 2.29 3.21 -23.97
N LEU A 328 2.20 2.32 -22.97
CA LEU A 328 2.93 1.06 -22.91
C LEU A 328 1.97 -0.12 -22.74
N ASN A 329 1.98 -1.04 -23.69
CA ASN A 329 1.26 -2.31 -23.57
C ASN A 329 2.25 -3.47 -23.38
N ASN A 330 2.31 -4.01 -22.17
CA ASN A 330 3.13 -5.16 -21.80
C ASN A 330 2.30 -6.44 -21.56
N TYR A 331 1.16 -6.61 -22.23
CA TYR A 331 0.31 -7.80 -22.05
C TYR A 331 1.07 -9.10 -22.37
N LYS A 332 1.18 -10.00 -21.38
CA LYS A 332 2.00 -11.23 -21.45
C LYS A 332 3.47 -11.00 -21.84
N GLY A 333 3.94 -9.76 -21.78
CA GLY A 333 5.29 -9.37 -22.15
C GLY A 333 6.26 -9.48 -20.97
N LEU A 334 7.55 -9.42 -21.28
CA LEU A 334 8.63 -9.32 -20.32
C LEU A 334 9.42 -8.04 -20.56
N ILE A 335 9.60 -7.24 -19.52
CA ILE A 335 10.48 -6.10 -19.47
C ILE A 335 11.40 -6.31 -18.28
N VAL A 336 12.70 -6.39 -18.50
CA VAL A 336 13.65 -6.75 -17.44
C VAL A 336 14.99 -6.02 -17.56
N THR A 337 15.53 -5.63 -16.41
CA THR A 337 16.94 -5.25 -16.25
C THR A 337 17.66 -6.34 -15.47
N GLU A 338 18.83 -6.81 -15.89
CA GLU A 338 19.53 -7.91 -15.19
C GLU A 338 20.37 -7.44 -13.99
N ASN A 339 20.99 -6.26 -14.07
CA ASN A 339 21.86 -5.72 -13.00
C ASN A 339 21.62 -4.25 -12.68
N GLY A 340 20.77 -3.55 -13.44
CA GLY A 340 20.56 -2.10 -13.32
C GLY A 340 19.15 -1.70 -12.93
N GLN A 341 18.89 -0.40 -13.04
CA GLN A 341 17.59 0.21 -12.72
C GLN A 341 16.67 0.26 -13.93
N LEU A 342 15.37 0.19 -13.66
CA LEU A 342 14.31 0.43 -14.64
C LEU A 342 13.74 1.84 -14.43
N THR A 343 13.69 2.64 -15.49
CA THR A 343 12.96 3.90 -15.51
C THR A 343 11.96 3.90 -16.66
N LEU A 344 10.68 4.07 -16.34
CA LEU A 344 9.59 4.21 -17.30
C LEU A 344 8.97 5.60 -17.14
N GLN A 345 9.04 6.39 -18.20
CA GLN A 345 8.42 7.69 -18.34
C GLN A 345 7.34 7.59 -19.41
N GLY A 346 6.11 7.32 -18.97
CA GLY A 346 4.91 7.28 -19.82
C GLY A 346 4.14 8.60 -19.75
N ARG A 347 3.66 9.07 -20.90
CA ARG A 347 2.73 10.22 -20.97
C ARG A 347 1.25 9.79 -21.06
N GLY A 348 1.00 8.49 -21.18
CA GLY A 348 -0.31 7.84 -21.24
C GLY A 348 -0.43 6.68 -20.25
N GLN A 349 -1.09 5.59 -20.66
CA GLN A 349 -1.39 4.41 -19.84
C GLN A 349 -0.30 3.34 -19.92
N LEU A 350 -0.05 2.66 -18.79
CA LEU A 350 0.66 1.39 -18.73
C LEU A 350 -0.32 0.23 -18.51
N THR A 351 -0.36 -0.73 -19.44
CA THR A 351 -1.06 -2.02 -19.27
C THR A 351 -0.05 -3.14 -19.07
N ASN A 352 -0.11 -3.86 -17.93
CA ASN A 352 0.81 -4.95 -17.58
C ASN A 352 0.10 -6.29 -17.27
N TRP A 353 -1.05 -6.53 -17.90
CA TRP A 353 -1.82 -7.77 -17.68
C TRP A 353 -1.05 -9.03 -18.03
N GLN A 354 -0.99 -9.98 -17.08
CA GLN A 354 -0.20 -11.21 -17.19
C GLN A 354 1.27 -10.96 -17.61
N GLY A 355 1.74 -9.72 -17.50
CA GLY A 355 3.04 -9.24 -17.93
C GLY A 355 3.97 -9.08 -16.74
N ASN A 356 5.27 -9.04 -17.03
CA ASN A 356 6.31 -8.89 -16.03
C ASN A 356 7.14 -7.63 -16.33
N LEU A 357 7.24 -6.75 -15.33
CA LEU A 357 8.18 -5.64 -15.26
C LEU A 357 9.11 -5.89 -14.07
N LEU A 358 10.34 -6.30 -14.35
CA LEU A 358 11.29 -6.79 -13.34
C LEU A 358 12.55 -5.93 -13.33
N SER A 359 12.79 -5.21 -12.24
CA SER A 359 14.06 -4.53 -12.03
C SER A 359 14.94 -5.26 -11.01
N HIS A 360 16.22 -5.45 -11.35
CA HIS A 360 17.23 -5.97 -10.42
C HIS A 360 17.91 -4.85 -9.61
N GLY A 361 17.60 -3.59 -9.90
CA GLY A 361 17.90 -2.41 -9.08
C GLY A 361 16.61 -1.68 -8.71
N ASP A 362 16.68 -0.34 -8.64
CA ASP A 362 15.49 0.49 -8.41
C ASP A 362 14.58 0.49 -9.64
N ALA A 363 13.26 0.54 -9.41
CA ALA A 363 12.26 0.76 -10.44
C ALA A 363 11.54 2.09 -10.20
N THR A 364 11.54 2.97 -11.20
CA THR A 364 10.77 4.21 -11.19
C THR A 364 9.80 4.22 -12.37
N ILE A 365 8.51 4.31 -12.09
CA ILE A 365 7.43 4.29 -13.09
C ILE A 365 6.61 5.56 -12.91
N SER A 366 6.61 6.44 -13.91
CA SER A 366 5.78 7.65 -13.96
C SER A 366 4.88 7.58 -15.18
N VAL A 367 3.56 7.53 -15.00
CA VAL A 367 2.54 7.34 -16.07
C VAL A 367 1.25 8.11 -15.76
N LEU A 368 0.32 8.27 -16.70
CA LEU A 368 -1.02 8.87 -16.44
C LEU A 368 -2.10 7.82 -16.15
N GLY A 369 -1.69 6.65 -15.67
CA GLY A 369 -2.55 5.55 -15.28
C GLY A 369 -1.84 4.21 -15.45
N LEU A 370 -2.13 3.29 -14.53
CA LEU A 370 -1.44 2.01 -14.44
C LEU A 370 -2.44 0.90 -14.22
N ASP A 371 -2.49 -0.04 -15.15
CA ASP A 371 -3.29 -1.26 -15.05
C ASP A 371 -2.39 -2.50 -14.97
N ASN A 372 -2.08 -2.89 -13.74
CA ASN A 372 -1.36 -4.11 -13.38
C ASN A 372 -2.31 -5.24 -12.97
N ALA A 373 -3.57 -5.20 -13.41
CA ALA A 373 -4.53 -6.24 -13.06
C ALA A 373 -4.22 -7.59 -13.70
N GLN A 374 -5.06 -8.60 -13.42
CA GLN A 374 -5.07 -9.89 -14.13
C GLN A 374 -3.70 -10.60 -14.08
N GLN A 375 -3.17 -10.81 -12.86
CA GLN A 375 -1.87 -11.47 -12.63
C GLN A 375 -0.66 -10.70 -13.22
N GLY A 376 -0.77 -9.38 -13.38
CA GLY A 376 0.38 -8.53 -13.68
C GLY A 376 1.38 -8.48 -12.52
N LEU A 377 2.67 -8.47 -12.84
CA LEU A 377 3.76 -8.35 -11.87
C LEU A 377 4.65 -7.15 -12.19
N ILE A 378 4.79 -6.26 -11.20
CA ILE A 378 5.80 -5.20 -11.17
C ILE A 378 6.66 -5.44 -9.94
N SER A 379 7.95 -5.70 -10.14
CA SER A 379 8.87 -6.06 -9.07
C SER A 379 10.20 -5.30 -9.16
N SER A 380 10.73 -4.90 -8.02
CA SER A 380 12.07 -4.32 -7.86
C SER A 380 12.86 -5.08 -6.79
N ALA A 381 14.12 -5.40 -7.10
CA ALA A 381 15.07 -5.93 -6.13
C ALA A 381 15.68 -4.85 -5.20
N ALA A 382 15.30 -3.58 -5.39
CA ALA A 382 15.58 -2.47 -4.50
C ALA A 382 14.28 -1.68 -4.21
N ASN A 383 14.23 -0.38 -4.51
CA ASN A 383 13.05 0.44 -4.27
C ASN A 383 12.11 0.47 -5.48
N LEU A 384 10.80 0.43 -5.23
CA LEU A 384 9.76 0.62 -6.25
C LEU A 384 9.05 1.95 -6.02
N VAL A 385 9.16 2.85 -6.98
CA VAL A 385 8.49 4.15 -6.99
C VAL A 385 7.51 4.18 -8.17
N ILE A 386 6.24 4.39 -7.88
CA ILE A 386 5.18 4.53 -8.89
C ILE A 386 4.46 5.86 -8.66
N ASP A 387 4.41 6.68 -9.70
CA ASP A 387 3.66 7.94 -9.76
C ASP A 387 2.67 7.87 -10.92
N THR A 388 1.37 7.94 -10.62
CA THR A 388 0.31 7.97 -11.65
C THR A 388 -0.24 9.38 -11.92
N HIS A 389 0.39 10.42 -11.35
CA HIS A 389 -0.07 11.83 -11.41
C HIS A 389 -1.54 11.97 -11.03
N GLN A 390 -1.92 11.38 -9.88
CA GLN A 390 -3.30 11.33 -9.38
C GLN A 390 -4.30 10.57 -10.28
N SER A 391 -3.83 9.78 -11.23
CA SER A 391 -4.67 8.91 -12.07
C SER A 391 -4.88 7.53 -11.43
N LEU A 392 -5.80 6.74 -11.99
CA LEU A 392 -6.11 5.39 -11.49
C LEU A 392 -4.89 4.46 -11.50
N LEU A 393 -4.66 3.78 -10.38
CA LEU A 393 -3.77 2.63 -10.26
C LEU A 393 -4.63 1.39 -9.97
N ARG A 394 -4.75 0.48 -10.95
CA ARG A 394 -5.42 -0.81 -10.80
C ARG A 394 -4.39 -1.92 -10.63
N ASN A 395 -4.43 -2.58 -9.47
CA ASN A 395 -3.63 -3.75 -9.10
C ASN A 395 -4.53 -4.95 -8.74
N GLU A 396 -5.72 -5.03 -9.36
CA GLU A 396 -6.69 -6.10 -9.08
C GLU A 396 -6.13 -7.47 -9.50
N GLN A 397 -6.01 -8.42 -8.57
CA GLN A 397 -5.31 -9.70 -8.79
C GLN A 397 -3.85 -9.54 -9.27
N GLY A 398 -3.29 -8.35 -9.16
CA GLY A 398 -1.93 -8.00 -9.54
C GLY A 398 -0.98 -8.02 -8.35
N MET A 399 0.32 -7.90 -8.64
CA MET A 399 1.38 -7.85 -7.65
C MET A 399 2.30 -6.64 -7.87
N LEU A 400 2.45 -5.82 -6.83
CA LEU A 400 3.50 -4.81 -6.71
C LEU A 400 4.45 -5.23 -5.59
N PHE A 401 5.72 -5.42 -5.90
CA PHE A 401 6.68 -5.99 -4.96
C PHE A 401 8.01 -5.22 -4.95
N ALA A 402 8.47 -4.83 -3.77
CA ALA A 402 9.79 -4.23 -3.56
C ALA A 402 10.58 -4.98 -2.47
N GLN A 403 11.82 -5.36 -2.77
CA GLN A 403 12.75 -5.92 -1.78
C GLN A 403 13.30 -4.87 -0.80
N GLN A 404 13.06 -3.58 -1.05
CA GLN A 404 13.29 -2.48 -0.11
C GLN A 404 11.99 -1.70 0.11
N SER A 405 11.98 -0.39 -0.15
CA SER A 405 10.81 0.46 0.10
C SER A 405 9.92 0.54 -1.13
N LEU A 406 8.62 0.65 -0.91
CA LEU A 406 7.61 0.85 -1.94
C LEU A 406 6.91 2.19 -1.71
N TYR A 407 6.92 3.05 -2.72
CA TYR A 407 6.25 4.35 -2.72
C TYR A 407 5.23 4.41 -3.85
N LEU A 408 3.96 4.64 -3.52
CA LEU A 408 2.88 4.86 -4.47
C LEU A 408 2.32 6.27 -4.30
N ASP A 409 2.38 7.04 -5.36
CA ASP A 409 1.71 8.33 -5.50
C ASP A 409 0.66 8.21 -6.60
N SER A 410 -0.62 8.18 -6.22
CA SER A 410 -1.69 7.86 -7.15
C SER A 410 -2.97 8.65 -6.92
N GLY A 411 -3.94 8.45 -7.80
CA GLY A 411 -5.33 8.79 -7.53
C GLY A 411 -6.01 7.64 -6.80
N GLU A 412 -7.17 7.23 -7.32
CA GLU A 412 -7.83 6.00 -6.89
C GLU A 412 -6.87 4.80 -7.03
N LEU A 413 -6.74 4.03 -5.95
CA LEU A 413 -5.95 2.81 -5.89
C LEU A 413 -6.87 1.62 -5.68
N ASN A 414 -6.98 0.74 -6.67
CA ASN A 414 -7.72 -0.51 -6.56
C ASN A 414 -6.77 -1.70 -6.42
N ASN A 415 -6.66 -2.25 -5.21
CA ASN A 415 -5.89 -3.44 -4.85
C ASN A 415 -6.81 -4.64 -4.52
N GLN A 416 -8.03 -4.70 -5.07
CA GLN A 416 -8.93 -5.82 -4.80
C GLN A 416 -8.32 -7.16 -5.22
N GLN A 417 -8.30 -8.15 -4.31
CA GLN A 417 -7.62 -9.44 -4.53
C GLN A 417 -6.13 -9.33 -4.94
N GLY A 418 -5.53 -8.15 -4.81
CA GLY A 418 -4.15 -7.87 -5.19
C GLY A 418 -3.16 -8.01 -4.04
N PHE A 419 -1.88 -7.87 -4.37
CA PHE A 419 -0.78 -7.88 -3.43
C PHE A 419 0.10 -6.65 -3.59
N ILE A 420 0.32 -5.90 -2.51
CA ILE A 420 1.28 -4.79 -2.44
C ILE A 420 2.23 -5.09 -1.28
N HIS A 421 3.52 -5.20 -1.59
CA HIS A 421 4.54 -5.55 -0.63
C HIS A 421 5.79 -4.71 -0.74
N GLY A 422 6.24 -4.16 0.39
CA GLY A 422 7.55 -3.53 0.53
C GLY A 422 8.26 -4.11 1.74
N GLN A 423 9.48 -4.62 1.56
CA GLN A 423 10.21 -5.27 2.64
C GLN A 423 10.58 -4.29 3.77
N THR A 424 11.07 -3.10 3.45
CA THR A 424 11.53 -2.12 4.47
C THR A 424 10.49 -1.06 4.81
N GLY A 425 9.43 -0.95 4.02
CA GLY A 425 8.31 -0.06 4.29
C GLY A 425 7.45 0.20 3.05
N ILE A 426 6.25 0.72 3.29
CA ILE A 426 5.31 1.17 2.27
C ILE A 426 4.84 2.58 2.61
N THR A 427 4.82 3.46 1.62
CA THR A 427 4.10 4.74 1.68
C THR A 427 3.15 4.82 0.49
N ILE A 428 1.89 5.13 0.77
CA ILE A 428 0.85 5.32 -0.26
C ILE A 428 0.17 6.66 -0.01
N ASN A 429 0.13 7.50 -1.04
CA ASN A 429 -0.63 8.74 -1.07
C ASN A 429 -1.62 8.69 -2.23
N THR A 430 -2.92 8.87 -1.92
CA THR A 430 -3.99 8.85 -2.93
C THR A 430 -4.58 10.23 -3.22
N HIS A 431 -4.02 11.31 -2.65
CA HIS A 431 -4.46 12.69 -2.89
C HIS A 431 -5.99 12.92 -2.71
N ASN A 432 -6.53 12.45 -1.60
CA ASN A 432 -7.94 12.41 -1.22
C ASN A 432 -8.83 11.54 -2.12
N HIS A 433 -8.28 10.51 -2.73
CA HIS A 433 -9.04 9.46 -3.42
C HIS A 433 -9.14 8.18 -2.59
N THR A 434 -9.95 7.24 -3.07
CA THR A 434 -10.22 5.96 -2.43
C THR A 434 -9.05 4.98 -2.59
N LEU A 435 -8.75 4.26 -1.52
CA LEU A 435 -7.95 3.03 -1.53
C LEU A 435 -8.88 1.84 -1.30
N ASN A 436 -9.03 0.98 -2.31
CA ASN A 436 -9.78 -0.28 -2.20
C ASN A 436 -8.81 -1.45 -2.00
N ASN A 437 -8.85 -2.09 -0.82
CA ASN A 437 -8.06 -3.26 -0.46
C ASN A 437 -8.95 -4.49 -0.17
N GLN A 438 -10.14 -4.55 -0.77
CA GLN A 438 -11.13 -5.59 -0.47
C GLN A 438 -10.69 -6.99 -0.92
N GLN A 439 -11.18 -8.02 -0.22
CA GLN A 439 -10.98 -9.44 -0.58
C GLN A 439 -9.50 -9.83 -0.71
N THR A 440 -8.66 -9.30 0.18
CA THR A 440 -7.20 -9.51 0.16
C THR A 440 -6.68 -10.29 1.36
N GLN A 441 -7.52 -11.05 2.07
CA GLN A 441 -7.16 -11.75 3.32
C GLN A 441 -5.86 -12.57 3.27
N HIS A 442 -5.44 -13.04 2.08
CA HIS A 442 -4.26 -13.88 1.90
C HIS A 442 -2.97 -13.12 1.50
N GLN A 443 -3.06 -11.93 0.90
CA GLN A 443 -1.90 -11.26 0.29
C GLN A 443 -1.87 -9.75 0.59
N GLY A 444 -2.94 -8.99 0.36
CA GLY A 444 -3.15 -7.67 0.99
C GLY A 444 -2.07 -6.61 0.76
N ILE A 445 -2.04 -5.64 1.67
CA ILE A 445 -0.97 -4.64 1.76
C ILE A 445 -0.11 -5.03 2.96
N THR A 446 1.13 -5.45 2.72
CA THR A 446 1.98 -6.00 3.79
C THR A 446 3.41 -5.49 3.76
N SER A 447 4.02 -5.34 4.94
CA SER A 447 5.43 -4.91 5.05
C SER A 447 6.15 -5.54 6.25
N GLN A 448 7.47 -5.72 6.15
CA GLN A 448 8.31 -6.02 7.31
C GLN A 448 8.81 -4.74 8.01
N GLY A 449 8.65 -3.57 7.40
CA GLY A 449 8.85 -2.25 8.02
C GLY A 449 7.54 -1.47 8.06
N ASP A 450 7.60 -0.15 8.20
CA ASP A 450 6.41 0.67 8.46
C ASP A 450 5.47 0.76 7.25
N ILE A 451 4.16 0.90 7.50
CA ILE A 451 3.16 1.24 6.47
C ILE A 451 2.56 2.59 6.81
N HIS A 452 2.61 3.52 5.86
CA HIS A 452 1.99 4.84 5.95
C HIS A 452 1.00 5.05 4.80
N LEU A 453 -0.28 5.18 5.12
CA LEU A 453 -1.34 5.56 4.18
C LEU A 453 -1.74 7.02 4.43
N GLN A 454 -1.56 7.89 3.44
CA GLN A 454 -1.68 9.34 3.58
C GLN A 454 -2.71 9.93 2.62
N ALA A 455 -3.46 10.92 3.13
CA ALA A 455 -4.44 11.69 2.35
C ALA A 455 -5.45 10.79 1.61
N LEU A 456 -6.13 9.89 2.32
CA LEU A 456 -7.22 9.09 1.75
C LEU A 456 -8.57 9.77 2.03
N SER A 457 -9.48 9.80 1.05
CA SER A 457 -10.89 10.09 1.34
C SER A 457 -11.61 8.87 1.91
N SER A 458 -11.27 7.68 1.43
CA SER A 458 -11.75 6.44 2.04
C SER A 458 -10.75 5.30 1.91
N LEU A 459 -10.68 4.48 2.95
CA LEU A 459 -10.01 3.20 2.97
C LEU A 459 -11.07 2.11 3.06
N ASN A 460 -11.22 1.31 2.01
CA ASN A 460 -12.09 0.15 2.01
C ASN A 460 -11.24 -1.12 2.17
N ASN A 461 -11.15 -1.63 3.39
CA ASN A 461 -10.44 -2.85 3.77
C ASN A 461 -11.42 -3.99 4.11
N GLN A 462 -12.63 -4.00 3.54
CA GLN A 462 -13.59 -5.08 3.81
C GLN A 462 -13.05 -6.43 3.33
N GLN A 463 -13.05 -7.43 4.21
CA GLN A 463 -12.41 -8.73 3.89
C GLN A 463 -10.96 -8.56 3.41
N GLY A 464 -10.29 -7.47 3.82
CA GLY A 464 -8.94 -7.12 3.42
C GLY A 464 -7.91 -7.42 4.49
N ASN A 465 -6.64 -7.46 4.10
CA ASN A 465 -5.53 -7.53 5.02
C ASN A 465 -4.59 -6.33 4.82
N LEU A 466 -4.33 -5.61 5.91
CA LEU A 466 -3.28 -4.61 5.99
C LEU A 466 -2.44 -4.94 7.23
N SER A 467 -1.21 -5.42 7.03
CA SER A 467 -0.37 -5.89 8.13
C SER A 467 1.09 -5.52 8.01
N THR A 468 1.70 -5.16 9.14
CA THR A 468 3.10 -4.75 9.22
C THR A 468 3.82 -5.27 10.46
N LYS A 469 5.14 -5.50 10.36
CA LYS A 469 6.01 -5.71 11.53
C LYS A 469 6.56 -4.40 12.13
N GLY A 470 6.46 -3.30 11.40
CA GLY A 470 6.75 -1.95 11.87
C GLY A 470 5.50 -1.26 12.42
N ASN A 471 5.48 0.07 12.34
CA ASN A 471 4.33 0.91 12.68
C ASN A 471 3.31 0.95 11.54
N LEU A 472 2.03 1.03 11.91
CA LEU A 472 0.93 1.23 10.96
C LEU A 472 0.33 2.62 11.19
N VAL A 473 0.44 3.50 10.20
CA VAL A 473 -0.16 4.84 10.24
C VAL A 473 -1.16 4.97 9.10
N ILE A 474 -2.42 5.25 9.43
CA ILE A 474 -3.49 5.45 8.45
C ILE A 474 -4.15 6.80 8.69
N GLN A 475 -4.11 7.65 7.66
CA GLN A 475 -4.82 8.91 7.61
C GLN A 475 -5.88 8.84 6.49
N SER A 476 -7.13 8.65 6.86
CA SER A 476 -8.26 8.53 5.93
C SER A 476 -9.52 9.17 6.51
N GLU A 477 -10.32 9.89 5.72
CA GLU A 477 -11.56 10.46 6.25
C GLU A 477 -12.55 9.37 6.69
N GLN A 478 -12.71 8.30 5.90
CA GLN A 478 -13.56 7.15 6.21
C GLN A 478 -12.71 5.87 6.19
N ILE A 479 -12.86 5.02 7.20
CA ILE A 479 -12.20 3.71 7.26
C ILE A 479 -13.26 2.64 7.41
N ASP A 480 -13.36 1.75 6.42
CA ASP A 480 -14.19 0.56 6.47
C ASP A 480 -13.31 -0.68 6.58
N ASN A 481 -13.26 -1.26 7.77
CA ASN A 481 -12.51 -2.47 8.10
C ASN A 481 -13.43 -3.67 8.39
N GLN A 482 -14.64 -3.70 7.82
CA GLN A 482 -15.58 -4.79 8.13
C GLN A 482 -15.02 -6.14 7.67
N GLN A 483 -14.96 -7.14 8.56
CA GLN A 483 -14.35 -8.44 8.28
C GLN A 483 -12.88 -8.36 7.82
N GLY A 484 -12.23 -7.21 8.00
CA GLY A 484 -10.86 -6.93 7.59
C GLY A 484 -9.88 -7.00 8.77
N ASN A 485 -8.59 -6.97 8.43
CA ASN A 485 -7.50 -6.97 9.40
C ASN A 485 -6.64 -5.71 9.24
N LEU A 486 -6.44 -4.98 10.33
CA LEU A 486 -5.43 -3.93 10.50
C LEU A 486 -4.48 -4.37 11.62
N VAL A 487 -3.27 -4.80 11.27
CA VAL A 487 -2.35 -5.45 12.22
C VAL A 487 -0.97 -4.79 12.21
N SER A 488 -0.45 -4.46 13.40
CA SER A 488 0.89 -3.93 13.60
C SER A 488 1.65 -4.75 14.66
N GLN A 489 2.94 -5.02 14.46
CA GLN A 489 3.80 -5.55 15.53
C GLN A 489 4.45 -4.44 16.38
N GLN A 490 4.21 -3.17 16.06
CA GLN A 490 4.61 -2.02 16.86
C GLN A 490 3.39 -1.16 17.21
N GLN A 491 3.44 0.15 16.96
CA GLN A 491 2.32 1.06 17.17
C GLN A 491 1.36 1.05 15.97
N LEU A 492 0.09 1.31 16.24
CA LEU A 492 -0.93 1.55 15.22
C LEU A 492 -1.63 2.88 15.50
N THR A 493 -1.65 3.77 14.51
CA THR A 493 -2.30 5.09 14.58
C THR A 493 -3.31 5.23 13.44
N LEU A 494 -4.57 5.50 13.77
CA LEU A 494 -5.64 5.79 12.82
C LEU A 494 -6.19 7.20 13.07
N THR A 495 -6.24 8.02 12.03
CA THR A 495 -6.88 9.35 12.09
C THR A 495 -7.90 9.49 10.97
N GLY A 496 -9.13 9.87 11.33
CA GLY A 496 -10.23 10.03 10.39
C GLY A 496 -11.49 10.64 10.99
N ASN A 497 -12.59 10.56 10.26
CA ASN A 497 -13.91 10.96 10.73
C ASN A 497 -14.71 9.75 11.22
N THR A 498 -14.68 8.63 10.50
CA THR A 498 -15.40 7.40 10.88
C THR A 498 -14.51 6.18 10.75
N LEU A 499 -14.75 5.21 11.63
CA LEU A 499 -14.16 3.88 11.59
C LEU A 499 -15.28 2.85 11.76
N ASP A 500 -15.50 2.01 10.75
CA ASP A 500 -16.35 0.84 10.84
C ASP A 500 -15.47 -0.42 10.96
N ASN A 501 -15.44 -1.02 12.13
CA ASN A 501 -14.69 -2.24 12.45
C ASN A 501 -15.62 -3.43 12.73
N ARG A 502 -16.85 -3.43 12.23
CA ARG A 502 -17.77 -4.54 12.50
C ARG A 502 -17.26 -5.85 11.89
N GLN A 503 -17.13 -6.87 12.71
CA GLN A 503 -16.44 -8.14 12.41
C GLN A 503 -14.96 -8.02 12.05
N GLY A 504 -14.37 -6.84 12.21
CA GLY A 504 -12.98 -6.55 11.88
C GLY A 504 -12.05 -6.75 13.07
N THR A 505 -10.76 -6.87 12.76
CA THR A 505 -9.67 -6.94 13.72
C THR A 505 -8.78 -5.72 13.57
N ILE A 506 -8.57 -4.99 14.67
CA ILE A 506 -7.54 -3.95 14.79
C ILE A 506 -6.63 -4.34 15.95
N GLN A 507 -5.37 -4.65 15.64
CA GLN A 507 -4.43 -5.20 16.62
C GLN A 507 -3.05 -4.56 16.51
N ALA A 508 -2.46 -4.27 17.66
CA ALA A 508 -1.07 -3.82 17.77
C ALA A 508 -0.40 -4.46 18.99
N GLN A 509 0.87 -4.86 18.86
CA GLN A 509 1.63 -5.38 20.01
C GLN A 509 2.06 -4.29 20.99
N GLN A 510 2.10 -3.03 20.55
CA GLN A 510 2.31 -1.86 21.40
C GLN A 510 1.03 -1.03 21.47
N ASN A 511 1.14 0.29 21.39
CA ASN A 511 0.03 1.23 21.54
C ASN A 511 -0.89 1.21 20.31
N ILE A 512 -2.18 1.44 20.56
CA ILE A 512 -3.15 1.82 19.54
C ILE A 512 -3.64 3.23 19.85
N GLU A 513 -3.60 4.11 18.86
CA GLU A 513 -4.23 5.44 18.93
C GLU A 513 -5.22 5.60 17.78
N ILE A 514 -6.50 5.78 18.11
CA ILE A 514 -7.56 5.98 17.12
C ILE A 514 -8.26 7.30 17.42
N THR A 515 -8.15 8.25 16.49
CA THR A 515 -8.92 9.49 16.48
C THR A 515 -9.92 9.44 15.33
N ALA A 516 -11.20 9.29 15.66
CA ALA A 516 -12.30 9.28 14.69
C ALA A 516 -13.33 10.37 15.08
N ASN A 517 -13.30 11.52 14.41
CA ASN A 517 -14.03 12.71 14.85
C ASN A 517 -15.55 12.53 15.01
N ARG A 518 -16.16 11.60 14.27
CA ARG A 518 -17.62 11.35 14.31
C ARG A 518 -17.95 10.06 15.06
N GLY A 519 -17.35 8.94 14.67
CA GLY A 519 -17.77 7.66 15.23
C GLY A 519 -16.80 6.50 15.01
N ILE A 520 -16.73 5.62 16.00
CA ILE A 520 -16.11 4.30 15.92
C ILE A 520 -17.23 3.27 16.10
N ASN A 521 -17.38 2.36 15.15
CA ASN A 521 -18.32 1.25 15.22
C ASN A 521 -17.57 -0.08 15.30
N ASN A 522 -17.45 -0.62 16.51
CA ASN A 522 -16.88 -1.92 16.82
C ASN A 522 -17.97 -2.95 17.19
N GLN A 523 -19.21 -2.77 16.75
CA GLN A 523 -20.29 -3.71 17.07
C GLN A 523 -20.02 -5.09 16.48
N ALA A 524 -20.30 -6.16 17.23
CA ALA A 524 -20.32 -7.51 16.67
C ALA A 524 -21.63 -7.76 15.90
N ILE A 525 -21.55 -8.24 14.65
CA ILE A 525 -22.73 -8.62 13.85
C ILE A 525 -23.01 -10.14 13.91
N THR A 526 -21.97 -10.94 14.14
CA THR A 526 -22.07 -12.41 14.27
C THR A 526 -21.18 -12.89 15.42
N THR A 527 -21.16 -14.21 15.64
CA THR A 527 -20.29 -14.87 16.62
C THR A 527 -18.80 -14.72 16.38
N GLN A 528 -18.37 -14.28 15.18
CA GLN A 528 -16.97 -14.02 14.89
C GLN A 528 -16.44 -12.80 15.66
N GLY A 529 -17.34 -11.91 16.11
CA GLY A 529 -17.01 -10.78 16.97
C GLY A 529 -16.23 -9.67 16.25
N SER A 530 -16.05 -8.54 16.94
CA SER A 530 -15.23 -7.41 16.50
C SER A 530 -14.22 -7.09 17.60
N VAL A 531 -12.98 -6.77 17.24
CA VAL A 531 -11.92 -6.56 18.23
C VAL A 531 -11.05 -5.35 17.91
N ILE A 532 -10.80 -4.53 18.94
CA ILE A 532 -9.72 -3.54 18.97
C ILE A 532 -8.84 -3.87 20.17
N GLN A 533 -7.63 -4.35 19.91
CA GLN A 533 -6.75 -4.89 20.94
C GLN A 533 -5.32 -4.31 20.86
N SER A 534 -4.91 -3.64 21.93
CA SER A 534 -3.54 -3.17 22.13
C SER A 534 -2.78 -4.07 23.10
N GLY A 535 -1.50 -4.32 22.83
CA GLY A 535 -0.59 -4.97 23.78
C GLY A 535 -0.08 -4.04 24.90
N ALA A 536 -0.36 -2.74 24.81
CA ALA A 536 -0.01 -1.73 25.82
C ALA A 536 -1.19 -0.76 26.03
N THR A 537 -1.08 0.49 25.59
CA THR A 537 -2.13 1.49 25.76
C THR A 537 -3.03 1.57 24.52
N LEU A 538 -4.35 1.37 24.73
CA LEU A 538 -5.41 1.68 23.78
C LEU A 538 -5.95 3.08 24.06
N THR A 539 -5.78 4.01 23.12
CA THR A 539 -6.32 5.36 23.17
C THR A 539 -7.38 5.55 22.10
N LEU A 540 -8.59 5.91 22.52
CA LEU A 540 -9.73 6.14 21.63
C LEU A 540 -10.28 7.55 21.84
N ILE A 541 -10.33 8.34 20.77
CA ILE A 541 -10.88 9.70 20.75
C ILE A 541 -11.96 9.75 19.67
N THR A 542 -13.22 9.89 20.07
CA THR A 542 -14.35 9.90 19.13
C THR A 542 -15.57 10.59 19.72
N ASN A 543 -16.46 11.15 18.90
CA ASN A 543 -17.75 11.61 19.43
C ASN A 543 -18.63 10.43 19.87
N GLN A 544 -18.77 9.40 19.04
CA GLN A 544 -19.59 8.22 19.34
C GLN A 544 -18.74 6.95 19.28
N LEU A 545 -18.86 6.09 20.29
CA LEU A 545 -18.25 4.77 20.30
C LEU A 545 -19.34 3.72 20.47
N ASN A 546 -19.57 2.90 19.45
CA ASN A 546 -20.44 1.72 19.51
C ASN A 546 -19.57 0.47 19.66
N ASN A 547 -19.71 -0.24 20.77
CA ASN A 547 -19.05 -1.49 21.11
C ASN A 547 -20.08 -2.59 21.46
N GLN A 548 -21.29 -2.49 20.94
CA GLN A 548 -22.38 -3.41 21.26
C GLN A 548 -22.08 -4.86 20.86
N ASP A 549 -22.67 -5.80 21.58
CA ASP A 549 -22.66 -7.24 21.28
C ASP A 549 -21.26 -7.90 21.30
N THR A 550 -20.24 -7.20 21.82
CA THR A 550 -18.85 -7.68 21.90
C THR A 550 -18.47 -8.33 23.24
N LYS A 551 -19.44 -8.66 24.09
CA LYS A 551 -19.17 -9.33 25.38
C LYS A 551 -18.47 -10.67 25.19
N ALA A 552 -17.48 -10.98 26.03
CA ALA A 552 -16.65 -12.17 25.86
C ALA A 552 -17.50 -13.45 26.02
N THR A 553 -17.24 -14.43 25.15
CA THR A 553 -17.92 -15.74 25.17
C THR A 553 -17.10 -16.82 25.86
N THR A 554 -15.82 -16.53 26.14
CA THR A 554 -14.89 -17.42 26.86
C THR A 554 -14.14 -16.62 27.92
N ALA A 555 -13.40 -17.32 28.79
CA ALA A 555 -12.64 -16.69 29.87
C ALA A 555 -11.52 -15.75 29.36
N ILE A 556 -11.00 -15.98 28.17
CA ILE A 556 -10.04 -15.07 27.51
C ILE A 556 -10.84 -14.26 26.49
N PRO A 557 -11.00 -12.94 26.68
CA PRO A 557 -11.69 -12.11 25.71
C PRO A 557 -11.00 -12.16 24.35
N THR A 558 -11.78 -12.42 23.30
CA THR A 558 -11.32 -12.38 21.90
C THR A 558 -12.08 -11.32 21.08
N GLN A 559 -12.97 -10.57 21.71
CA GLN A 559 -13.78 -9.51 21.12
C GLN A 559 -14.00 -8.37 22.13
N GLY A 560 -14.36 -7.20 21.61
CA GLY A 560 -14.56 -5.97 22.36
C GLY A 560 -13.35 -5.04 22.30
N LEU A 561 -13.18 -4.25 23.35
CA LEU A 561 -12.04 -3.36 23.53
C LEU A 561 -11.08 -3.98 24.55
N LEU A 562 -9.85 -4.24 24.13
CA LEU A 562 -8.85 -4.94 24.94
C LEU A 562 -7.56 -4.11 25.00
N GLY A 563 -6.96 -4.01 26.19
CA GLY A 563 -5.65 -3.38 26.37
C GLY A 563 -5.08 -3.59 27.77
N HIS A 564 -3.81 -3.25 27.98
CA HIS A 564 -3.31 -3.11 29.35
C HIS A 564 -3.91 -1.86 29.99
N GLN A 565 -3.84 -0.76 29.26
CA GLN A 565 -4.46 0.51 29.62
C GLN A 565 -5.47 0.93 28.54
N LEU A 566 -6.62 1.45 28.94
CA LEU A 566 -7.57 2.10 28.05
C LEU A 566 -7.75 3.56 28.47
N THR A 567 -7.48 4.49 27.55
CA THR A 567 -7.86 5.89 27.65
C THR A 567 -8.93 6.19 26.61
N LEU A 568 -10.13 6.56 27.06
CA LEU A 568 -11.27 6.86 26.20
C LEU A 568 -11.72 8.32 26.42
N SER A 569 -11.83 9.08 25.33
CA SER A 569 -12.52 10.36 25.30
C SER A 569 -13.67 10.28 24.31
N SER A 570 -14.91 10.41 24.81
CA SER A 570 -16.07 10.44 23.92
C SER A 570 -17.23 11.28 24.43
N LYS A 571 -18.19 11.55 23.54
CA LYS A 571 -19.48 12.13 23.93
C LYS A 571 -20.43 11.04 24.42
N GLN A 572 -20.48 9.92 23.70
CA GLN A 572 -21.32 8.76 24.03
C GLN A 572 -20.52 7.46 23.85
N LEU A 573 -20.74 6.52 24.77
CA LEU A 573 -20.25 5.15 24.72
C LEU A 573 -21.45 4.20 24.80
N ASP A 574 -21.62 3.38 23.78
CA ASP A 574 -22.60 2.30 23.75
C ASP A 574 -21.89 0.96 23.87
N ASN A 575 -22.02 0.32 25.03
CA ASN A 575 -21.44 -0.97 25.38
C ASN A 575 -22.55 -1.98 25.73
N GLN A 576 -23.75 -1.86 25.15
CA GLN A 576 -24.84 -2.81 25.41
C GLN A 576 -24.46 -4.21 24.95
N ARG A 577 -24.56 -5.19 25.86
CA ARG A 577 -24.04 -6.56 25.64
C ARG A 577 -22.59 -6.57 25.10
N GLY A 578 -21.84 -5.50 25.38
CA GLY A 578 -20.47 -5.27 24.92
C GLY A 578 -19.45 -5.62 25.99
N GLY A 579 -18.19 -5.70 25.57
CA GLY A 579 -17.05 -6.05 26.42
C GLY A 579 -15.93 -5.02 26.35
N ILE A 580 -15.53 -4.52 27.52
CA ILE A 580 -14.34 -3.68 27.69
C ILE A 580 -13.47 -4.31 28.79
N TYR A 581 -12.24 -4.70 28.43
CA TYR A 581 -11.35 -5.47 29.30
C TYR A 581 -9.97 -4.85 29.35
N THR A 582 -9.52 -4.53 30.57
CA THR A 582 -8.17 -3.99 30.80
C THR A 582 -7.42 -4.71 31.92
N ILE A 583 -6.10 -4.63 31.89
CA ILE A 583 -5.24 -5.23 32.93
C ILE A 583 -4.88 -4.21 34.01
N ASP A 584 -4.35 -3.04 33.63
CA ASP A 584 -3.77 -2.08 34.57
C ASP A 584 -4.74 -0.93 34.90
N GLN A 585 -5.41 -0.37 33.89
CA GLN A 585 -6.28 0.77 34.08
C GLN A 585 -7.27 0.97 32.94
N LEU A 586 -8.51 1.32 33.30
CA LEU A 586 -9.48 1.92 32.41
C LEU A 586 -9.76 3.36 32.87
N SER A 587 -9.54 4.34 32.01
CA SER A 587 -9.89 5.74 32.24
C SER A 587 -10.74 6.27 31.07
N ALA A 588 -12.02 6.52 31.33
CA ALA A 588 -12.95 7.03 30.34
C ALA A 588 -13.52 8.38 30.76
N SER A 589 -13.31 9.39 29.92
CA SER A 589 -13.96 10.69 30.01
C SER A 589 -15.10 10.73 28.99
N VAL A 590 -16.34 10.55 29.44
CA VAL A 590 -17.53 10.47 28.58
C VAL A 590 -18.49 11.60 28.92
N ALA A 591 -18.84 12.44 27.93
CA ALA A 591 -19.55 13.67 28.21
C ALA A 591 -21.03 13.49 28.57
N GLN A 592 -21.72 12.52 27.97
CA GLN A 592 -23.19 12.40 28.07
C GLN A 592 -23.66 11.05 28.58
N ASP A 593 -23.38 9.96 27.87
CA ASP A 593 -24.00 8.67 28.16
C ASP A 593 -22.99 7.53 28.05
N ILE A 594 -23.04 6.64 29.05
CA ILE A 594 -22.50 5.29 28.95
C ILE A 594 -23.67 4.31 29.05
N HIS A 595 -23.94 3.58 27.97
CA HIS A 595 -24.92 2.49 27.94
C HIS A 595 -24.19 1.16 28.16
N ASN A 596 -24.25 0.60 29.38
CA ASN A 596 -23.61 -0.67 29.73
C ASN A 596 -24.63 -1.78 30.03
N GLN A 597 -25.85 -1.69 29.51
CA GLN A 597 -26.89 -2.66 29.81
C GLN A 597 -26.48 -4.07 29.34
N GLN A 598 -26.49 -5.04 30.27
CA GLN A 598 -26.00 -6.41 30.05
C GLN A 598 -24.54 -6.52 29.57
N GLY A 599 -23.80 -5.41 29.58
CA GLY A 599 -22.41 -5.32 29.16
C GLY A 599 -21.43 -5.55 30.31
N GLU A 600 -20.14 -5.55 29.96
CA GLU A 600 -19.03 -5.71 30.89
C GLU A 600 -18.00 -4.60 30.70
N ILE A 601 -17.67 -3.92 31.80
CA ILE A 601 -16.56 -2.97 31.92
C ILE A 601 -15.67 -3.46 33.05
N LEU A 602 -14.58 -4.17 32.71
CA LEU A 602 -13.74 -4.87 33.67
C LEU A 602 -12.29 -4.38 33.58
N SER A 603 -11.67 -4.16 34.73
CA SER A 603 -10.23 -3.96 34.86
C SER A 603 -9.67 -4.81 35.99
N LEU A 604 -8.54 -5.50 35.78
CA LEU A 604 -7.78 -6.10 36.89
C LEU A 604 -7.11 -5.03 37.77
N GLY A 605 -6.99 -3.81 37.26
CA GLY A 605 -6.52 -2.64 37.98
C GLY A 605 -7.66 -1.65 38.24
N ASN A 606 -7.42 -0.37 37.97
CA ASN A 606 -8.35 0.71 38.32
C ASN A 606 -9.41 0.94 37.23
N VAL A 607 -10.63 1.29 37.64
CA VAL A 607 -11.68 1.79 36.73
C VAL A 607 -12.02 3.22 37.11
N ASN A 608 -11.83 4.16 36.19
CA ASN A 608 -12.21 5.57 36.33
C ASN A 608 -13.17 5.97 35.20
N LEU A 609 -14.43 6.25 35.53
CA LEU A 609 -15.43 6.79 34.60
C LEU A 609 -15.83 8.19 35.05
N GLN A 610 -15.69 9.19 34.18
CA GLN A 610 -15.96 10.57 34.56
C GLN A 610 -16.64 11.39 33.45
N GLY A 611 -17.51 12.32 33.86
CA GLY A 611 -18.05 13.38 33.02
C GLY A 611 -19.09 14.23 33.75
N ASP A 612 -19.02 15.55 33.60
CA ASP A 612 -19.86 16.49 34.35
C ASP A 612 -21.37 16.29 34.08
N SER A 613 -21.73 15.86 32.88
CA SER A 613 -23.10 15.58 32.45
C SER A 613 -23.36 14.10 32.17
N LEU A 614 -22.49 13.22 32.69
CA LEU A 614 -22.52 11.79 32.38
C LEU A 614 -23.68 11.09 33.10
N THR A 615 -24.59 10.49 32.34
CA THR A 615 -25.55 9.50 32.82
C THR A 615 -25.01 8.10 32.54
N LEU A 616 -24.89 7.27 33.58
CA LEU A 616 -24.48 5.88 33.45
C LEU A 616 -25.70 4.96 33.53
N HIS A 617 -25.94 4.18 32.47
CA HIS A 617 -27.03 3.23 32.39
C HIS A 617 -26.47 1.81 32.51
N ASN A 618 -26.59 1.19 33.70
CA ASN A 618 -25.92 -0.08 33.98
C ASN A 618 -26.87 -1.26 34.26
N GLN A 619 -28.13 -1.19 33.83
CA GLN A 619 -29.10 -2.26 34.06
C GLN A 619 -28.58 -3.65 33.65
N GLN A 620 -28.49 -4.57 34.62
CA GLN A 620 -27.91 -5.93 34.44
C GLN A 620 -26.46 -5.95 33.91
N GLY A 621 -25.80 -4.81 33.83
CA GLY A 621 -24.40 -4.68 33.45
C GLY A 621 -23.46 -4.94 34.63
N ILE A 622 -22.19 -5.17 34.31
CA ILE A 622 -21.12 -5.36 35.29
C ILE A 622 -20.07 -4.26 35.09
N ILE A 623 -19.73 -3.59 36.17
CA ILE A 623 -18.56 -2.72 36.28
C ILE A 623 -17.71 -3.24 37.43
N GLU A 624 -16.49 -3.68 37.15
CA GLU A 624 -15.62 -4.30 38.16
C GLU A 624 -14.18 -3.78 38.05
N SER A 625 -13.65 -3.36 39.19
CA SER A 625 -12.25 -2.98 39.36
C SER A 625 -11.55 -3.93 40.34
N GLY A 626 -10.42 -4.49 39.91
CA GLY A 626 -9.53 -5.28 40.76
C GLY A 626 -8.70 -4.45 41.75
N GLN A 627 -8.63 -3.12 41.54
CA GLN A 627 -8.08 -2.16 42.50
C GLN A 627 -9.15 -1.15 42.90
N ASN A 628 -8.98 0.14 42.56
CA ASN A 628 -9.88 1.20 42.97
C ASN A 628 -10.87 1.57 41.87
N LEU A 629 -12.10 1.84 42.30
CA LEU A 629 -13.18 2.31 41.44
C LEU A 629 -13.42 3.81 41.67
N ARG A 630 -13.48 4.60 40.60
CA ARG A 630 -13.88 6.01 40.64
C ARG A 630 -14.96 6.26 39.60
N LEU A 631 -16.12 6.74 40.05
CA LEU A 631 -17.25 7.12 39.22
C LEU A 631 -17.60 8.57 39.54
N VAL A 632 -17.46 9.48 38.57
CA VAL A 632 -17.83 10.90 38.69
C VAL A 632 -18.86 11.23 37.62
N LEU A 633 -20.12 11.26 38.02
CA LEU A 633 -21.25 11.25 37.09
C LEU A 633 -22.23 12.38 37.41
N GLN A 634 -23.13 12.68 36.49
CA GLN A 634 -24.33 13.46 36.79
C GLN A 634 -25.32 12.62 37.61
N GLN A 635 -25.63 11.42 37.12
CA GLN A 635 -26.62 10.51 37.72
C GLN A 635 -26.43 9.07 37.22
N PHE A 636 -27.03 8.12 37.91
CA PHE A 636 -27.26 6.77 37.40
C PHE A 636 -28.64 6.66 36.74
N ASN A 637 -28.78 5.74 35.80
CA ASN A 637 -30.04 5.19 35.33
C ASN A 637 -29.96 3.66 35.46
N ASP A 638 -30.15 3.18 36.68
CA ASP A 638 -29.84 1.82 37.17
C ASP A 638 -28.34 1.59 37.43
N GLU A 639 -28.02 1.14 38.65
CA GLU A 639 -26.66 0.88 39.10
C GLU A 639 -26.12 -0.46 38.62
N GLY A 640 -26.95 -1.45 38.33
CA GLY A 640 -26.53 -2.81 38.01
C GLY A 640 -25.59 -3.42 39.05
N ASN A 641 -24.61 -4.21 38.57
CA ASN A 641 -23.59 -4.80 39.43
C ASN A 641 -22.30 -3.97 39.38
N ILE A 642 -21.98 -3.29 40.48
CA ILE A 642 -20.74 -2.50 40.61
C ILE A 642 -19.90 -3.04 41.75
N LYS A 643 -18.63 -3.34 41.45
CA LYS A 643 -17.69 -3.95 42.38
C LYS A 643 -16.33 -3.27 42.40
N SER A 644 -15.75 -3.14 43.59
CA SER A 644 -14.37 -2.73 43.82
C SER A 644 -13.69 -3.66 44.82
N HIS A 645 -12.51 -4.18 44.45
CA HIS A 645 -11.71 -5.03 45.33
C HIS A 645 -10.82 -4.24 46.29
N GLN A 646 -10.72 -2.91 46.12
CA GLN A 646 -10.14 -1.97 47.09
C GLN A 646 -11.15 -0.86 47.40
N ASP A 647 -10.75 0.41 47.28
CA ASP A 647 -11.60 1.55 47.62
C ASP A 647 -12.51 1.92 46.44
N ALA A 648 -13.61 2.62 46.75
CA ALA A 648 -14.53 3.14 45.75
C ALA A 648 -14.91 4.58 46.06
N LEU A 649 -14.87 5.45 45.04
CA LEU A 649 -15.39 6.81 45.08
C LEU A 649 -16.53 6.94 44.06
N ILE A 650 -17.70 7.35 44.54
CA ILE A 650 -18.87 7.62 43.71
C ILE A 650 -19.31 9.05 43.99
N GLU A 651 -19.20 9.91 42.98
CA GLU A 651 -19.56 11.32 43.04
C GLU A 651 -20.66 11.63 42.02
N LEU A 652 -21.74 12.26 42.47
CA LEU A 652 -22.97 12.50 41.72
C LEU A 652 -23.46 13.94 41.85
N GLN A 653 -23.91 14.51 40.74
CA GLN A 653 -24.52 15.85 40.71
C GLN A 653 -26.01 15.85 41.07
N LYS A 654 -26.66 14.68 41.04
CA LYS A 654 -28.07 14.47 41.37
C LYS A 654 -28.26 13.36 42.39
N ASP A 655 -29.51 13.16 42.78
CA ASP A 655 -29.95 12.14 43.71
C ASP A 655 -29.44 10.73 43.33
N LEU A 656 -29.26 9.89 44.35
CA LEU A 656 -28.95 8.47 44.20
C LEU A 656 -29.97 7.65 44.97
N ILE A 657 -30.74 6.85 44.23
CA ILE A 657 -31.61 5.83 44.77
C ILE A 657 -30.90 4.50 44.59
N LEU A 658 -30.18 4.06 45.61
CA LEU A 658 -29.41 2.83 45.54
C LEU A 658 -30.35 1.62 45.63
N THR A 659 -30.51 0.90 44.52
CA THR A 659 -31.39 -0.29 44.45
C THR A 659 -30.63 -1.61 44.37
N GLN A 660 -29.33 -1.56 44.03
CA GLN A 660 -28.40 -2.67 44.10
C GLN A 660 -27.18 -2.29 44.95
N PRO A 661 -26.71 -3.16 45.85
CA PRO A 661 -25.61 -2.80 46.73
C PRO A 661 -24.30 -2.72 45.96
N PHE A 662 -23.52 -1.65 46.20
CA PHE A 662 -22.13 -1.61 45.78
C PHE A 662 -21.30 -2.59 46.60
N VAL A 663 -20.59 -3.48 45.94
CA VAL A 663 -19.72 -4.46 46.61
C VAL A 663 -18.31 -3.91 46.68
N VAL A 664 -17.91 -3.45 47.88
CA VAL A 664 -16.61 -2.77 48.09
C VAL A 664 -15.86 -3.40 49.26
N ALA A 665 -14.71 -3.99 48.96
CA ALA A 665 -13.86 -4.63 49.98
C ALA A 665 -13.08 -3.60 50.84
N GLY A 666 -12.82 -2.41 50.31
CA GLY A 666 -12.13 -1.32 51.00
C GLY A 666 -13.07 -0.29 51.62
N HIS A 667 -12.72 0.98 51.45
CA HIS A 667 -13.50 2.14 51.87
C HIS A 667 -14.38 2.63 50.72
N LEU A 668 -15.68 2.81 50.97
CA LEU A 668 -16.64 3.38 50.03
C LEU A 668 -16.96 4.83 50.40
N VAL A 669 -16.66 5.76 49.49
CA VAL A 669 -17.06 7.17 49.57
C VAL A 669 -18.18 7.44 48.57
N ILE A 670 -19.34 7.87 49.05
CA ILE A 670 -20.46 8.34 48.23
C ILE A 670 -20.64 9.83 48.50
N LYS A 671 -20.62 10.63 47.43
CA LYS A 671 -20.91 12.07 47.46
C LYS A 671 -22.01 12.37 46.46
N THR A 672 -23.13 12.90 46.91
CA THR A 672 -24.17 13.43 46.04
C THR A 672 -24.52 14.86 46.45
N ILE A 673 -24.74 15.73 45.47
CA ILE A 673 -25.34 17.06 45.71
C ILE A 673 -26.82 16.93 46.10
N GLY A 674 -27.47 15.88 45.61
CA GLY A 674 -28.87 15.57 45.84
C GLY A 674 -29.10 14.70 47.07
N ASP A 675 -30.25 14.02 47.07
CA ASP A 675 -30.68 13.13 48.14
C ASP A 675 -30.12 11.71 47.90
N PHE A 676 -29.79 10.99 48.97
CA PHE A 676 -29.33 9.60 48.94
C PHE A 676 -30.34 8.70 49.64
N ILE A 677 -30.95 7.78 48.89
CA ILE A 677 -31.93 6.81 49.39
C ILE A 677 -31.34 5.41 49.23
N ASN A 678 -31.08 4.72 50.35
CA ASN A 678 -30.55 3.36 50.31
C ASN A 678 -31.68 2.32 50.40
N GLN A 679 -31.98 1.58 49.34
CA GLN A 679 -32.99 0.52 49.37
C GLN A 679 -32.36 -0.88 49.48
N THR A 680 -31.11 -0.96 49.95
CA THR A 680 -30.31 -2.20 49.95
C THR A 680 -29.60 -2.45 51.27
N GLN A 681 -28.97 -3.62 51.37
CA GLN A 681 -27.97 -3.89 52.40
C GLN A 681 -26.58 -3.47 51.90
N LEU A 682 -26.18 -2.24 52.22
CA LEU A 682 -24.89 -1.70 51.86
C LEU A 682 -23.85 -2.06 52.92
N ILE A 683 -23.08 -3.10 52.63
CA ILE A 683 -22.05 -3.66 53.51
C ILE A 683 -20.69 -3.42 52.88
N THR A 684 -19.75 -2.84 53.64
CA THR A 684 -18.41 -2.48 53.15
C THR A 684 -17.32 -3.09 54.05
N GLY A 685 -16.15 -3.38 53.47
CA GLY A 685 -15.11 -4.12 54.17
C GLY A 685 -14.28 -3.31 55.17
N LYS A 686 -14.06 -2.00 54.95
CA LYS A 686 -13.24 -1.15 55.85
C LYS A 686 -13.92 0.12 56.35
N GLY A 687 -14.69 0.79 55.50
CA GLY A 687 -15.31 2.06 55.87
C GLY A 687 -16.38 2.51 54.87
N LEU A 688 -17.32 3.32 55.35
CA LEU A 688 -18.40 3.93 54.58
C LEU A 688 -18.48 5.41 54.91
N GLN A 689 -18.27 6.27 53.94
CA GLN A 689 -18.48 7.71 54.04
C GLN A 689 -19.57 8.15 53.07
N ILE A 690 -20.64 8.77 53.57
CA ILE A 690 -21.73 9.31 52.74
C ILE A 690 -21.88 10.80 53.01
N THR A 691 -21.85 11.60 51.95
CA THR A 691 -22.20 13.02 51.97
C THR A 691 -23.35 13.26 50.99
N ALA A 692 -24.48 13.77 51.48
CA ALA A 692 -25.67 14.04 50.67
C ALA A 692 -26.43 15.27 51.19
N LYS A 693 -27.36 15.83 50.40
CA LYS A 693 -28.31 16.82 50.93
C LYS A 693 -29.18 16.19 52.00
N GLN A 694 -29.67 14.99 51.76
CA GLN A 694 -30.60 14.27 52.61
C GLN A 694 -30.26 12.77 52.52
N ILE A 695 -30.27 12.04 53.63
CA ILE A 695 -30.05 10.59 53.64
C ILE A 695 -31.31 9.88 54.13
N GLU A 696 -31.78 8.88 53.40
CA GLU A 696 -32.87 8.00 53.81
C GLU A 696 -32.41 6.54 53.82
N ASN A 697 -32.59 5.89 54.96
CA ASN A 697 -32.38 4.46 55.16
C ASN A 697 -33.74 3.82 55.55
N PRO A 698 -34.61 3.49 54.57
CA PRO A 698 -35.94 2.92 54.78
C PRO A 698 -35.93 1.55 55.51
N ILE A 699 -37.12 0.97 55.66
CA ILE A 699 -37.27 -0.37 56.25
C ILE A 699 -36.57 -1.39 55.33
N ASN A 700 -35.95 -2.41 55.93
CA ASN A 700 -35.19 -3.48 55.24
C ASN A 700 -33.90 -3.02 54.53
N SER A 701 -33.45 -1.78 54.74
CA SER A 701 -32.14 -1.33 54.27
C SER A 701 -31.13 -1.25 55.42
N GLU A 702 -29.84 -1.32 55.06
CA GLU A 702 -28.76 -1.43 56.03
C GLU A 702 -27.52 -0.64 55.57
N PHE A 703 -26.91 0.10 56.51
CA PHE A 703 -25.54 0.59 56.42
C PHE A 703 -24.70 -0.17 57.44
N THR A 704 -23.82 -1.05 56.97
CA THR A 704 -22.91 -1.80 57.86
C THR A 704 -21.48 -1.67 57.40
N SER A 705 -20.63 -1.14 58.28
CA SER A 705 -19.21 -0.96 58.04
C SER A 705 -18.44 -0.90 59.36
N PRO A 706 -17.17 -1.31 59.44
CA PRO A 706 -16.36 -1.03 60.62
C PRO A 706 -16.38 0.46 61.00
N ASN A 707 -16.23 1.36 60.01
CA ASN A 707 -16.21 2.80 60.25
C ASN A 707 -17.23 3.50 59.35
N THR A 708 -18.33 4.00 59.91
CA THR A 708 -19.35 4.74 59.15
C THR A 708 -19.32 6.23 59.50
N GLN A 709 -19.25 7.08 58.49
CA GLN A 709 -19.45 8.53 58.62
C GLN A 709 -20.57 9.01 57.70
N LEU A 710 -21.63 9.57 58.29
CA LEU A 710 -22.75 10.13 57.55
C LEU A 710 -22.78 11.65 57.72
N THR A 711 -22.92 12.38 56.63
CA THR A 711 -23.00 13.85 56.64
C THR A 711 -24.12 14.33 55.71
N ALA A 712 -25.11 15.02 56.27
CA ALA A 712 -26.26 15.53 55.50
C ALA A 712 -27.00 16.67 56.22
N ASN A 713 -27.95 17.34 55.55
CA ASN A 713 -28.85 18.25 56.27
C ASN A 713 -29.85 17.47 57.12
N SER A 714 -30.39 16.36 56.60
CA SER A 714 -31.17 15.43 57.42
C SER A 714 -30.83 13.97 57.13
N LEU A 715 -31.01 13.13 58.14
CA LEU A 715 -30.98 11.67 58.04
C LEU A 715 -32.30 11.13 58.60
N THR A 716 -33.02 10.35 57.80
CA THR A 716 -34.17 9.56 58.27
C THR A 716 -33.80 8.08 58.23
N ASN A 717 -33.83 7.42 59.39
CA ASN A 717 -33.52 6.01 59.54
C ASN A 717 -34.74 5.23 60.03
N ARG A 718 -35.16 4.24 59.23
CA ARG A 718 -36.12 3.18 59.58
C ARG A 718 -35.49 1.78 59.45
N GLY A 719 -34.29 1.69 58.87
CA GLY A 719 -33.51 0.48 58.69
C GLY A 719 -32.47 0.27 59.79
N LEU A 720 -31.35 -0.36 59.43
CA LEU A 720 -30.20 -0.60 60.31
C LEU A 720 -29.01 0.29 59.91
N ILE A 721 -28.37 0.89 60.91
CA ILE A 721 -27.03 1.49 60.80
C ILE A 721 -26.17 0.81 61.87
N ASP A 722 -25.13 0.07 61.50
CA ASP A 722 -24.29 -0.67 62.43
C ASP A 722 -22.79 -0.59 62.06
N GLY A 723 -21.93 -0.72 63.05
CA GLY A 723 -20.49 -0.65 62.89
C GLY A 723 -19.72 -0.76 64.19
N THR A 724 -18.38 -0.62 64.13
CA THR A 724 -17.57 -0.45 65.35
C THR A 724 -17.49 1.03 65.70
N GLN A 725 -17.25 1.91 64.74
CA GLN A 725 -17.26 3.36 64.93
C GLN A 725 -18.25 4.02 63.97
N ASN A 726 -19.28 4.65 64.52
CA ASN A 726 -20.30 5.34 63.73
C ASN A 726 -20.37 6.81 64.15
N ALA A 727 -20.17 7.70 63.18
CA ALA A 727 -20.23 9.15 63.35
C ALA A 727 -21.27 9.76 62.41
N ILE A 728 -22.29 10.40 62.97
CA ILE A 728 -23.40 10.99 62.22
C ILE A 728 -23.38 12.50 62.44
N TYR A 729 -23.26 13.27 61.36
CA TYR A 729 -23.25 14.73 61.37
C TYR A 729 -24.39 15.28 60.53
N VAL A 730 -25.49 15.65 61.17
CA VAL A 730 -26.68 16.18 60.48
C VAL A 730 -27.25 17.41 61.16
N ASN A 731 -28.18 18.11 60.50
CA ASN A 731 -28.99 19.12 61.18
C ASN A 731 -30.21 18.46 61.85
N THR A 732 -30.89 17.55 61.16
CA THR A 732 -32.03 16.80 61.71
C THR A 732 -31.81 15.30 61.57
N LEU A 733 -31.81 14.56 62.68
CA LEU A 733 -31.81 13.09 62.69
C LEU A 733 -33.20 12.59 63.12
N ASN A 734 -33.86 11.82 62.26
CA ASN A 734 -35.10 11.12 62.56
C ASN A 734 -34.83 9.61 62.57
N ASN A 735 -34.68 9.01 63.75
CA ASN A 735 -34.69 7.57 63.93
C ASN A 735 -36.12 7.15 64.29
N LEU A 736 -36.81 6.52 63.35
CA LEU A 736 -38.27 6.35 63.40
C LEU A 736 -38.66 4.87 63.28
N GLY A 737 -39.74 4.47 63.95
CA GLY A 737 -40.33 3.15 63.75
C GLY A 737 -39.37 2.01 64.07
N THR A 738 -39.05 1.20 63.07
CA THR A 738 -38.10 0.08 63.16
C THR A 738 -36.62 0.50 63.11
N GLY A 739 -36.34 1.81 63.07
CA GLY A 739 -35.00 2.37 62.95
C GLY A 739 -34.07 1.93 64.07
N ARG A 740 -32.91 1.39 63.69
CA ARG A 740 -31.85 0.95 64.60
C ARG A 740 -30.54 1.62 64.23
N ILE A 741 -29.91 2.29 65.19
CA ILE A 741 -28.58 2.88 65.05
C ILE A 741 -27.70 2.27 66.14
N TYR A 742 -26.74 1.45 65.74
CA TYR A 742 -25.83 0.70 66.59
C TYR A 742 -24.37 1.09 66.36
N GLY A 743 -23.50 0.85 67.34
CA GLY A 743 -22.05 1.06 67.23
C GLY A 743 -21.32 0.53 68.47
N ASP A 744 -19.99 0.34 68.43
CA ASP A 744 -19.23 0.26 69.68
C ASP A 744 -19.03 1.67 70.24
N GLU A 745 -18.45 2.55 69.42
CA GLU A 745 -18.36 3.98 69.63
C GLU A 745 -19.37 4.66 68.70
N LEU A 746 -20.38 5.32 69.26
CA LEU A 746 -21.42 6.00 68.50
C LEU A 746 -21.42 7.49 68.86
N ALA A 747 -21.15 8.33 67.87
CA ALA A 747 -21.18 9.79 67.98
C ALA A 747 -22.22 10.38 67.03
N ILE A 748 -23.15 11.17 67.57
CA ILE A 748 -24.21 11.81 66.80
C ILE A 748 -24.22 13.30 67.08
N GLN A 749 -23.99 14.10 66.05
CA GLN A 749 -24.16 15.55 66.03
C GLN A 749 -25.45 15.88 65.27
N ALA A 750 -26.43 16.47 65.96
CA ALA A 750 -27.71 16.90 65.35
C ALA A 750 -28.29 18.15 66.01
N ASN A 751 -28.78 19.14 65.27
CA ASN A 751 -29.54 20.22 65.90
C ASN A 751 -30.87 19.71 66.48
N VAL A 752 -31.53 18.79 65.77
CA VAL A 752 -32.73 18.08 66.23
C VAL A 752 -32.51 16.58 66.08
N LEU A 753 -32.64 15.83 67.17
CA LEU A 753 -32.65 14.36 67.18
C LEU A 753 -34.02 13.87 67.65
N ASN A 754 -34.72 13.14 66.79
CA ASN A 754 -35.98 12.49 67.09
C ASN A 754 -35.78 10.98 67.08
N ASN A 755 -36.01 10.32 68.21
CA ASN A 755 -36.05 8.87 68.37
C ASN A 755 -37.49 8.50 68.78
N GLN A 756 -38.34 8.20 67.80
CA GLN A 756 -39.79 8.15 67.98
C GLN A 756 -40.38 6.88 67.36
N PRO A 757 -41.49 6.34 67.89
CA PRO A 757 -42.14 5.20 67.27
C PRO A 757 -42.88 5.61 66.01
N GLU A 758 -43.13 4.64 65.15
CA GLU A 758 -44.11 4.76 64.06
C GLU A 758 -45.17 3.69 64.23
N HIS A 759 -46.40 4.07 63.87
CA HIS A 759 -47.55 3.19 63.92
C HIS A 759 -47.81 2.64 62.53
N SER A 760 -47.75 1.32 62.36
CA SER A 760 -48.08 0.67 61.11
C SER A 760 -48.90 -0.59 61.38
N ASN A 761 -50.00 -0.82 60.65
CA ASN A 761 -50.84 -2.02 60.76
C ASN A 761 -51.28 -2.41 62.20
N ASN A 762 -51.64 -1.44 63.06
CA ASN A 762 -51.94 -1.62 64.49
C ASN A 762 -50.78 -2.14 65.37
N GLU A 763 -49.55 -2.17 64.85
CA GLU A 763 -48.34 -2.44 65.62
C GLU A 763 -47.55 -1.14 65.82
N VAL A 764 -46.97 -1.00 67.01
CA VAL A 764 -46.06 0.10 67.37
C VAL A 764 -44.64 -0.41 67.20
N HIS A 765 -43.88 0.16 66.27
CA HIS A 765 -42.46 -0.12 66.13
C HIS A 765 -41.66 0.99 66.79
N THR A 766 -40.70 0.62 67.64
CA THR A 766 -39.97 1.57 68.47
C THR A 766 -38.51 1.68 68.04
N ALA A 767 -38.07 2.92 67.87
CA ALA A 767 -36.75 3.22 67.36
C ALA A 767 -35.69 3.01 68.45
N THR A 768 -34.53 2.46 68.07
CA THR A 768 -33.43 2.19 69.00
C THR A 768 -32.14 2.87 68.55
N ILE A 769 -31.48 3.57 69.47
CA ILE A 769 -30.11 4.06 69.35
C ILE A 769 -29.30 3.38 70.45
N ALA A 770 -28.29 2.58 70.12
CA ALA A 770 -27.52 1.85 71.12
C ALA A 770 -26.01 1.81 70.84
N ALA A 771 -25.19 1.94 71.88
CA ALA A 771 -23.74 1.74 71.80
C ALA A 771 -23.28 0.57 72.67
N ARG A 772 -22.38 -0.27 72.14
CA ARG A 772 -21.75 -1.39 72.89
C ARG A 772 -20.63 -0.92 73.82
N LYS A 773 -20.06 0.28 73.58
CA LYS A 773 -19.09 0.94 74.46
C LYS A 773 -19.56 2.33 74.82
N ASN A 774 -19.31 3.35 74.02
CA ASN A 774 -19.67 4.73 74.38
C ASN A 774 -20.64 5.36 73.39
N LEU A 775 -21.61 6.09 73.95
CA LEU A 775 -22.59 6.88 73.21
C LEU A 775 -22.39 8.37 73.50
N HIS A 776 -22.13 9.15 72.47
CA HIS A 776 -21.98 10.60 72.54
C HIS A 776 -23.03 11.27 71.65
N LEU A 777 -23.93 12.05 72.25
CA LEU A 777 -24.95 12.83 71.56
C LEU A 777 -24.66 14.32 71.74
N GLY A 778 -24.25 15.00 70.66
CA GLY A 778 -24.15 16.46 70.58
C GLY A 778 -25.41 17.00 69.92
N VAL A 779 -26.36 17.48 70.72
CA VAL A 779 -27.71 17.80 70.25
C VAL A 779 -28.22 19.16 70.71
N GLY A 780 -28.97 19.85 69.85
CA GLY A 780 -29.77 21.01 70.25
C GLY A 780 -31.00 20.55 71.03
N THR A 781 -31.93 19.91 70.32
CA THR A 781 -33.12 19.26 70.90
C THR A 781 -33.07 17.76 70.68
N LEU A 782 -33.27 16.99 71.74
CA LEU A 782 -33.49 15.54 71.70
C LEU A 782 -34.92 15.21 72.12
N THR A 783 -35.66 14.51 71.26
CA THR A 783 -36.97 13.94 71.56
C THR A 783 -36.88 12.42 71.53
N ASN A 784 -37.01 11.78 72.68
CA ASN A 784 -37.13 10.32 72.82
C ASN A 784 -38.54 10.02 73.33
N SER A 785 -39.37 9.33 72.56
CA SER A 785 -40.79 9.17 72.90
C SER A 785 -41.29 7.74 72.79
N ASP A 786 -42.26 7.39 73.63
CA ASP A 786 -43.17 6.24 73.53
C ASP A 786 -42.46 4.93 73.14
N HIS A 787 -41.82 4.32 74.15
CA HIS A 787 -41.09 3.05 74.11
C HIS A 787 -39.81 3.02 73.25
N ALA A 788 -39.42 4.15 72.66
CA ALA A 788 -38.12 4.28 72.01
C ALA A 788 -36.96 4.15 73.01
N LEU A 789 -35.84 3.57 72.57
CA LEU A 789 -34.69 3.23 73.41
C LEU A 789 -33.44 4.00 72.96
N ILE A 790 -32.78 4.65 73.91
CA ILE A 790 -31.41 5.14 73.81
C ILE A 790 -30.58 4.41 74.86
N LEU A 791 -29.59 3.62 74.46
CA LEU A 791 -28.82 2.74 75.35
C LEU A 791 -27.30 2.88 75.15
N SER A 792 -26.53 2.87 76.23
CA SER A 792 -25.08 2.62 76.18
C SER A 792 -24.70 1.52 77.15
N LEU A 793 -23.97 0.51 76.70
CA LEU A 793 -23.41 -0.53 77.58
C LEU A 793 -22.17 -0.04 78.35
N GLY A 794 -21.57 1.08 77.94
CA GLY A 794 -20.54 1.81 78.70
C GLY A 794 -21.01 3.23 78.99
N ASP A 795 -20.22 4.24 78.64
CA ASP A 795 -20.56 5.64 78.99
C ASP A 795 -21.58 6.24 78.01
N LEU A 796 -22.47 7.10 78.52
CA LEU A 796 -23.43 7.88 77.74
C LEU A 796 -23.25 9.36 78.07
N THR A 797 -23.03 10.20 77.06
CA THR A 797 -22.97 11.66 77.25
C THR A 797 -23.87 12.38 76.28
N ILE A 798 -24.79 13.21 76.80
CA ILE A 798 -25.60 14.15 76.03
C ILE A 798 -25.07 15.57 76.30
N GLY A 799 -24.69 16.28 75.25
CA GLY A 799 -24.21 17.65 75.26
C GLY A 799 -24.78 18.44 74.08
N GLY A 800 -24.23 19.62 73.80
CA GLY A 800 -24.70 20.49 72.72
C GLY A 800 -24.01 20.27 71.38
N GLN A 801 -22.77 19.75 71.39
CA GLN A 801 -21.96 19.53 70.19
C GLN A 801 -21.03 18.32 70.34
N ILE A 802 -20.56 17.76 69.23
CA ILE A 802 -19.49 16.76 69.13
C ILE A 802 -18.17 17.47 68.78
N ASP A 803 -17.09 17.16 69.50
CA ASP A 803 -15.75 17.69 69.23
C ASP A 803 -14.97 16.90 68.16
N ALA A 804 -13.74 17.32 67.86
CA ALA A 804 -12.87 16.64 66.89
C ALA A 804 -12.49 15.20 67.28
N ASN A 805 -12.62 14.82 68.55
CA ASN A 805 -12.37 13.47 69.06
C ASN A 805 -13.67 12.64 69.16
N GLN A 806 -14.75 13.10 68.53
CA GLN A 806 -16.07 12.45 68.55
C GLN A 806 -16.70 12.37 69.94
N ARG A 807 -16.39 13.31 70.84
CA ARG A 807 -16.95 13.39 72.20
C ARG A 807 -17.96 14.51 72.33
N ALA A 808 -19.03 14.26 73.10
CA ALA A 808 -20.03 15.27 73.40
C ALA A 808 -19.52 16.32 74.40
N ILE A 809 -19.66 17.59 74.04
CA ILE A 809 -19.28 18.78 74.83
C ILE A 809 -20.43 19.80 74.88
N GLY A 810 -20.31 20.80 75.75
CA GLY A 810 -21.33 21.85 75.89
C GLY A 810 -22.66 21.35 76.48
N GLN A 811 -23.72 22.15 76.32
CA GLN A 811 -25.08 21.86 76.81
C GLN A 811 -26.05 21.74 75.65
N ALA A 812 -26.87 20.69 75.66
CA ALA A 812 -28.08 20.64 74.84
C ALA A 812 -29.07 21.73 75.26
N ASP A 813 -29.93 22.17 74.35
CA ASP A 813 -30.97 23.14 74.66
C ASP A 813 -32.15 22.47 75.37
N PHE A 814 -32.59 21.33 74.85
CA PHE A 814 -33.75 20.62 75.37
C PHE A 814 -33.63 19.11 75.18
N VAL A 815 -33.90 18.35 76.24
CA VAL A 815 -34.04 16.90 76.19
C VAL A 815 -35.43 16.54 76.69
N ASP A 816 -36.23 15.92 75.83
CA ASP A 816 -37.56 15.40 76.10
C ASP A 816 -37.52 13.87 76.09
N ASN A 817 -37.92 13.26 77.19
CA ASN A 817 -38.03 11.82 77.35
C ASN A 817 -39.44 11.48 77.86
N GLY A 818 -40.35 11.17 76.92
CA GLY A 818 -41.76 10.92 77.20
C GLY A 818 -42.11 9.44 77.04
N SER A 819 -42.45 8.72 78.11
CA SER A 819 -42.73 7.26 78.11
C SER A 819 -41.68 6.43 77.35
N ALA A 820 -40.42 6.83 77.40
CA ALA A 820 -39.31 6.22 76.65
C ALA A 820 -38.09 6.00 77.57
N THR A 821 -37.08 5.27 77.07
CA THR A 821 -35.92 4.86 77.88
C THR A 821 -34.64 5.51 77.38
N ILE A 822 -33.92 6.19 78.28
CA ILE A 822 -32.51 6.58 78.11
C ILE A 822 -31.70 5.88 79.21
N GLU A 823 -30.81 4.97 78.84
CA GLU A 823 -30.10 4.08 79.77
C GLU A 823 -28.60 4.04 79.48
N ALA A 824 -27.80 4.03 80.55
CA ALA A 824 -26.36 3.85 80.51
C ALA A 824 -25.95 2.84 81.58
N LEU A 825 -25.25 1.77 81.19
CA LEU A 825 -24.71 0.78 82.15
C LEU A 825 -23.37 1.22 82.76
N GLY A 826 -22.63 2.10 82.06
CA GLY A 826 -21.49 2.84 82.59
C GLY A 826 -21.89 4.20 83.17
N ASN A 827 -21.08 5.25 82.93
CA ASN A 827 -21.39 6.59 83.40
C ASN A 827 -22.36 7.30 82.45
N GLY A 828 -23.54 7.67 82.95
CA GLY A 828 -24.49 8.52 82.24
C GLY A 828 -24.34 10.00 82.62
N LYS A 829 -24.18 10.88 81.63
CA LYS A 829 -24.16 12.34 81.81
C LYS A 829 -25.09 13.03 80.82
N ILE A 830 -26.13 13.69 81.32
CA ILE A 830 -27.03 14.54 80.51
C ILE A 830 -26.76 16.00 80.86
N ASN A 831 -26.14 16.73 79.94
CA ASN A 831 -25.87 18.16 80.11
C ASN A 831 -26.80 18.96 79.20
N THR A 832 -27.90 19.47 79.76
CA THR A 832 -28.94 20.21 79.03
C THR A 832 -29.40 21.44 79.81
N LYS A 833 -29.87 22.47 79.10
CA LYS A 833 -30.54 23.64 79.71
C LYS A 833 -31.91 23.27 80.28
N ARG A 834 -32.62 22.35 79.64
CA ARG A 834 -33.92 21.83 80.10
C ARG A 834 -34.03 20.33 79.83
N LEU A 835 -34.37 19.58 80.87
CA LEU A 835 -34.71 18.15 80.80
C LEU A 835 -36.19 18.00 81.17
N TRP A 836 -36.99 17.40 80.29
CA TRP A 836 -38.37 17.01 80.58
C TRP A 836 -38.49 15.49 80.48
N ASN A 837 -38.66 14.84 81.63
CA ASN A 837 -38.89 13.40 81.70
C ASN A 837 -40.31 13.19 82.21
N HIS A 838 -41.17 12.58 81.40
CA HIS A 838 -42.60 12.49 81.70
C HIS A 838 -43.23 11.21 81.12
N ASP A 839 -44.47 10.94 81.52
CA ASP A 839 -45.28 9.85 80.97
C ASP A 839 -46.35 10.44 80.04
N LEU A 840 -46.34 10.04 78.78
CA LEU A 840 -47.30 10.41 77.73
C LEU A 840 -48.68 9.77 77.94
N HIS A 841 -48.76 8.64 78.65
CA HIS A 841 -50.00 7.84 78.76
C HIS A 841 -50.62 7.89 80.15
N LEU A 842 -50.13 8.76 81.04
CA LEU A 842 -50.65 8.91 82.39
C LEU A 842 -52.06 9.51 82.36
N ILE A 843 -53.08 8.65 82.44
CA ILE A 843 -54.47 9.07 82.64
C ILE A 843 -54.73 9.14 84.15
N THR A 844 -54.84 10.34 84.70
CA THR A 844 -55.32 10.55 86.07
C THR A 844 -56.83 10.63 86.09
N GLY A 845 -57.51 9.66 86.69
CA GLY A 845 -58.93 9.73 87.05
C GLY A 845 -59.11 9.91 88.56
N GLU A 846 -60.05 10.76 88.99
CA GLU A 846 -60.51 10.76 90.37
C GLU A 846 -61.52 9.62 90.57
N ASP A 847 -61.20 8.68 91.46
CA ASP A 847 -62.14 7.66 91.94
C ASP A 847 -63.09 8.31 92.97
N HIS A 848 -64.26 8.75 92.53
CA HIS A 848 -65.33 9.20 93.43
C HIS A 848 -66.21 8.01 93.81
N GLN A 849 -66.03 7.48 95.03
CA GLN A 849 -67.09 6.72 95.69
C GLN A 849 -68.09 7.69 96.32
N ASP A 850 -69.21 7.95 95.65
CA ASP A 850 -70.37 8.59 96.28
C ASP A 850 -70.98 7.64 97.34
N GLN A 851 -70.57 7.81 98.60
CA GLN A 851 -71.29 7.20 99.73
C GLN A 851 -72.60 7.97 99.97
N ARG A 852 -73.69 7.41 99.45
CA ARG A 852 -75.05 7.82 99.80
C ARG A 852 -75.38 7.35 101.21
N ILE A 853 -75.37 8.25 102.20
CA ILE A 853 -75.97 8.03 103.52
C ILE A 853 -77.37 8.66 103.52
N SER A 854 -78.37 7.82 103.81
CA SER A 854 -79.79 8.18 103.92
C SER A 854 -80.12 8.65 105.34
N GLU A 855 -80.93 9.69 105.48
CA GLU A 855 -81.69 9.97 106.70
C GLU A 855 -83.19 9.84 106.43
N TYR A 856 -83.86 9.05 107.28
CA TYR A 856 -85.31 8.89 107.34
C TYR A 856 -85.87 9.86 108.40
N ALA A 857 -86.96 10.56 108.05
CA ALA A 857 -87.99 11.01 108.97
C ALA A 857 -89.35 10.78 108.30
#